data_AF-A0A9P1GV25-F1
#
_entry.id   AF-A0A9P1GV25-F1
#
_cell.length_a   1.000
_cell.length_b   1.000
_cell.length_c   1.000
_cell.angle_alpha   90.00
_cell.angle_beta   90.00
_cell.angle_gamma   90.00
#
_symmetry.space_group_name_H-M   'P 1'
#
loop_
_entity.id
_entity.type
_entity.pdbx_description
1 polymer ?
#
loop_
_entity_poly.entity_id
_entity_poly.type
_entity_poly.pdbx_seq_one_letter_code
_entity_poly.pdbx_strand_id
1 'polypeptide(L)'
;MTSAQLTDVLTERWPLLAVGATTLLVEAKHTKLTVENSLEIARVIKVDLTPALVRFNPTIAGEVAEAFRRELQIGDDWTEININQKLLRIIGMVSGRIFIGPELCHSEEYLDASINYTIEVMTAVQEIGRLKWFRDLRAPYLPSVKRLDQRIEQALAFLNPIINSRLESSKHDPGYEKPDDLLQWLLDSSAKLGKGEDVERIAKLQLGLSFAAIHTTTMATTNAFYNLAAMPEIIPELRQEIRDALAETGGIFTSQALQKMKKPVLSNPELTKLASFHRKVLKTVTLSSGQVLPAGSTIEVSAVGVNLDEEIFPDSDKFDAFRYYRAREEGTKEKGARSAETVATNQFFAANEIKMILSNALLRYDLKNIDSEAGRIPNLEFGTMLENDMDEANAMLSPVNSRWLEFKLLCRGNDYDTPHDTTAPGYHLPSIADEIAALVLEQFNSLPKKRKPTVRDTGAHEWIPLSSIVAERNGQHRCVALAGVKRLTKGVENVVARPFPLPRSTGMKCLPAAKLKEANGNGLHDWHAEILAIRALNHFLLTEARELSSGKDTNEELRLLRWTTPADREAQVGMSQPFTIRQDVKLYMYSSEAPCGDASMELTMSAQEDPTPWSVPTPSASDDPQLPGRQYFSHLGIVRRKPSRPDAPPTLSKSCSDKLALAQATSLLSSPAALLINPANAYLSALILPSAVFVPDAFHRCFSDRMGAVSSATWPGGYHFWAVQPAVTSVEFTFSRREVARRSGGAMVPCNVSAVWGAQGLEEGLVNGILQGKKAFTERGASSLSRRRLWELAADVAGLLGEEGEKIRQALAEASYGAIKGSRPLAQRRDVKGLVREDALKGWVRNVGDDDFVITRNLHT
;
A
#
# COMPACT_ATOMS: atom_id res chain seq x y z
N MET A 1 14.68 -50.91 -6.43
CA MET A 1 14.58 -50.85 -7.91
C MET A 1 15.80 -50.08 -8.41
N THR A 2 16.49 -50.55 -9.44
CA THR A 2 17.61 -49.82 -10.05
C THR A 2 17.11 -48.59 -10.83
N SER A 3 17.97 -47.59 -11.06
CA SER A 3 17.66 -46.37 -11.83
C SER A 3 17.04 -46.64 -13.22
N ALA A 4 17.43 -47.76 -13.86
CA ALA A 4 16.84 -48.22 -15.12
C ALA A 4 15.37 -48.67 -14.97
N GLN A 5 15.02 -49.34 -13.88
CA GLN A 5 13.67 -49.85 -13.61
C GLN A 5 12.68 -48.72 -13.29
N LEU A 6 13.14 -47.63 -12.66
CA LEU A 6 12.35 -46.42 -12.41
C LEU A 6 12.03 -45.68 -13.72
N THR A 7 12.99 -45.61 -14.65
CA THR A 7 12.81 -44.93 -15.94
C THR A 7 11.71 -45.58 -16.78
N ASP A 8 11.60 -46.91 -16.75
CA ASP A 8 10.55 -47.66 -17.46
C ASP A 8 9.14 -47.43 -16.91
N VAL A 9 9.00 -47.13 -15.62
CA VAL A 9 7.72 -46.82 -14.96
C VAL A 9 7.33 -45.34 -15.17
N LEU A 10 8.31 -44.45 -15.32
CA LEU A 10 8.13 -43.00 -15.42
C LEU A 10 7.88 -42.49 -16.84
N THR A 11 8.32 -43.22 -17.88
CA THR A 11 7.94 -42.92 -19.27
C THR A 11 6.51 -43.39 -19.55
N GLU A 12 5.69 -42.55 -20.18
CA GLU A 12 4.22 -42.68 -20.41
C GLU A 12 3.77 -43.89 -21.28
N ARG A 13 4.47 -45.03 -21.26
CA ARG A 13 4.17 -46.23 -22.06
C ARG A 13 3.20 -47.22 -21.42
N TRP A 14 2.70 -46.98 -20.20
CA TRP A 14 1.89 -47.96 -19.45
C TRP A 14 0.59 -47.38 -18.87
N PRO A 15 -0.48 -48.21 -18.71
CA PRO A 15 -1.78 -47.79 -18.21
C PRO A 15 -1.78 -47.65 -16.67
N LEU A 16 -1.02 -46.67 -16.16
CA LEU A 16 -0.93 -46.33 -14.74
C LEU A 16 -1.68 -45.01 -14.50
N LEU A 17 -2.78 -45.04 -13.74
CA LEU A 17 -3.55 -43.82 -13.41
C LEU A 17 -3.19 -43.31 -12.02
N ALA A 18 -2.73 -42.05 -11.94
CA ALA A 18 -2.55 -41.33 -10.68
C ALA A 18 -3.89 -41.08 -9.97
N VAL A 19 -4.93 -40.76 -10.74
CA VAL A 19 -6.29 -40.45 -10.26
C VAL A 19 -6.85 -41.54 -9.36
N GLY A 20 -6.71 -42.81 -9.75
CA GLY A 20 -7.25 -43.94 -8.99
C GLY A 20 -6.56 -44.22 -7.66
N ALA A 21 -5.31 -43.77 -7.49
CA ALA A 21 -4.59 -43.87 -6.22
C ALA A 21 -4.96 -42.71 -5.28
N THR A 22 -5.08 -41.50 -5.83
CA THR A 22 -5.51 -40.30 -5.08
C THR A 22 -6.93 -40.47 -4.51
N THR A 23 -7.86 -41.06 -5.27
CA THR A 23 -9.24 -41.34 -4.79
C THR A 23 -9.27 -42.21 -3.54
N LEU A 24 -8.34 -43.18 -3.44
CA LEU A 24 -8.22 -44.06 -2.26
C LEU A 24 -7.57 -43.33 -1.09
N LEU A 25 -6.52 -42.54 -1.35
CA LEU A 25 -5.78 -41.81 -0.32
C LEU A 25 -6.66 -40.80 0.44
N VAL A 26 -7.54 -40.11 -0.28
CA VAL A 26 -8.42 -39.08 0.31
C VAL A 26 -9.79 -39.62 0.73
N GLU A 27 -9.95 -40.95 0.73
CA GLU A 27 -11.22 -41.63 1.04
C GLU A 27 -12.42 -40.97 0.32
N ALA A 28 -12.25 -40.68 -0.98
CA ALA A 28 -13.15 -39.81 -1.77
C ALA A 28 -14.63 -40.24 -1.73
N LYS A 29 -14.87 -41.54 -1.55
CA LYS A 29 -16.21 -42.13 -1.37
C LYS A 29 -16.95 -41.54 -0.16
N HIS A 30 -16.23 -41.26 0.91
CA HIS A 30 -16.76 -40.81 2.19
C HIS A 30 -16.55 -39.32 2.42
N THR A 31 -15.46 -38.74 1.89
CA THR A 31 -15.15 -37.30 2.00
C THR A 31 -15.83 -36.45 0.93
N LYS A 32 -16.43 -37.09 -0.09
CA LYS A 32 -17.06 -36.43 -1.25
C LYS A 32 -16.11 -35.50 -2.02
N LEU A 33 -14.78 -35.64 -1.81
CA LEU A 33 -13.77 -34.91 -2.56
C LEU A 33 -13.72 -35.46 -3.99
N THR A 34 -14.12 -34.66 -4.96
CA THR A 34 -14.30 -35.10 -6.35
C THR A 34 -12.96 -35.24 -7.09
N VAL A 35 -12.29 -36.39 -6.95
CA VAL A 35 -11.00 -36.68 -7.64
C VAL A 35 -11.21 -37.07 -9.11
N GLU A 36 -12.41 -37.51 -9.49
CA GLU A 36 -12.73 -38.02 -10.84
C GLU A 36 -12.70 -36.95 -11.93
N ASN A 37 -12.87 -35.68 -11.57
CA ASN A 37 -12.78 -34.53 -12.50
C ASN A 37 -11.37 -33.91 -12.60
N SER A 38 -10.36 -34.58 -12.01
CA SER A 38 -8.95 -34.15 -12.01
C SER A 38 -8.37 -33.87 -13.40
N LEU A 39 -8.89 -34.48 -14.47
CA LEU A 39 -8.47 -34.20 -15.85
C LEU A 39 -8.85 -32.78 -16.30
N GLU A 40 -10.00 -32.26 -15.87
CA GLU A 40 -10.47 -30.91 -16.21
C GLU A 40 -9.66 -29.86 -15.44
N ILE A 41 -9.42 -30.10 -14.14
CA ILE A 41 -8.56 -29.26 -13.30
C ILE A 41 -7.12 -29.28 -13.85
N ALA A 42 -6.55 -30.46 -14.14
CA ALA A 42 -5.20 -30.58 -14.70
C ALA A 42 -5.08 -29.88 -16.06
N ARG A 43 -6.13 -29.89 -16.87
CA ARG A 43 -6.18 -29.15 -18.14
C ARG A 43 -6.16 -27.64 -17.89
N VAL A 44 -7.01 -27.11 -17.02
CA VAL A 44 -7.04 -25.67 -16.69
C VAL A 44 -5.71 -25.22 -16.10
N ILE A 45 -5.10 -26.03 -15.22
CA ILE A 45 -3.77 -25.74 -14.68
C ILE A 45 -2.71 -25.66 -15.79
N LYS A 46 -2.72 -26.61 -16.73
CA LYS A 46 -1.71 -26.70 -17.79
C LYS A 46 -1.90 -25.67 -18.90
N VAL A 47 -3.15 -25.41 -19.29
CA VAL A 47 -3.49 -24.58 -20.45
C VAL A 47 -3.67 -23.11 -20.07
N ASP A 48 -4.23 -22.84 -18.88
CA ASP A 48 -4.61 -21.49 -18.49
C ASP A 48 -3.69 -20.96 -17.37
N LEU A 49 -3.61 -21.65 -16.23
CA LEU A 49 -2.85 -21.16 -15.06
C LEU A 49 -1.34 -21.05 -15.31
N THR A 50 -0.71 -22.12 -15.80
CA THR A 50 0.76 -22.17 -15.96
C THR A 50 1.28 -21.08 -16.91
N PRO A 51 0.69 -20.87 -18.10
CA PRO A 51 1.10 -19.75 -18.96
C PRO A 51 0.78 -18.38 -18.35
N ALA A 52 -0.29 -18.29 -17.56
CA ALA A 52 -0.68 -17.04 -16.92
C ALA A 52 0.25 -16.61 -15.77
N LEU A 53 1.07 -17.50 -15.22
CA LEU A 53 2.02 -17.15 -14.15
C LEU A 53 2.96 -16.01 -14.55
N VAL A 54 3.36 -15.92 -15.82
CA VAL A 54 4.22 -14.83 -16.30
C VAL A 54 3.58 -13.46 -16.04
N ARG A 55 2.26 -13.34 -16.23
CA ARG A 55 1.51 -12.09 -15.97
C ARG A 55 1.07 -11.96 -14.51
N PHE A 56 0.84 -13.06 -13.81
CA PHE A 56 0.35 -13.03 -12.43
C PHE A 56 1.44 -12.93 -11.38
N ASN A 57 2.68 -13.32 -11.65
CA ASN A 57 3.74 -13.30 -10.63
C ASN A 57 3.89 -11.93 -9.93
N PRO A 58 3.84 -10.76 -10.63
CA PRO A 58 3.83 -9.47 -9.95
C PRO A 58 2.60 -9.30 -9.05
N THR A 59 1.40 -9.63 -9.53
CA THR A 59 0.15 -9.56 -8.75
C THR A 59 0.20 -10.44 -7.50
N ILE A 60 0.72 -11.67 -7.62
CA ILE A 60 0.90 -12.61 -6.51
C ILE A 60 1.89 -12.03 -5.50
N ALA A 61 2.99 -11.42 -5.95
CA ALA A 61 3.98 -10.83 -5.05
C ALA A 61 3.41 -9.67 -4.20
N GLY A 62 2.56 -8.81 -4.75
CA GLY A 62 1.91 -7.77 -3.95
C GLY A 62 0.84 -8.31 -3.03
N GLU A 63 0.10 -9.34 -3.46
CA GLU A 63 -0.85 -10.03 -2.60
C GLU A 63 -0.14 -10.67 -1.40
N VAL A 64 1.04 -11.26 -1.60
CA VAL A 64 1.89 -11.77 -0.51
C VAL A 64 2.24 -10.64 0.46
N ALA A 65 2.67 -9.48 -0.03
CA ALA A 65 3.02 -8.35 0.84
C ALA A 65 1.80 -7.83 1.62
N GLU A 66 0.64 -7.73 0.98
CA GLU A 66 -0.64 -7.34 1.57
C GLU A 66 -1.08 -8.33 2.66
N ALA A 67 -1.06 -9.63 2.35
CA ALA A 67 -1.45 -10.70 3.24
C ALA A 67 -0.56 -10.74 4.50
N PHE A 68 0.76 -10.56 4.34
CA PHE A 68 1.68 -10.41 5.48
C PHE A 68 1.32 -9.19 6.33
N ARG A 69 1.02 -8.04 5.75
CA ARG A 69 0.66 -6.83 6.52
C ARG A 69 -0.63 -7.00 7.31
N ARG A 70 -1.63 -7.66 6.72
CA ARG A 70 -2.92 -7.92 7.38
C ARG A 70 -2.79 -8.89 8.55
N GLU A 71 -2.05 -9.97 8.34
CA GLU A 71 -1.94 -11.06 9.31
C GLU A 71 -0.87 -10.81 10.37
N LEU A 72 0.24 -10.18 10.00
CA LEU A 72 1.39 -9.89 10.85
C LEU A 72 1.41 -8.39 11.16
N GLN A 73 0.58 -7.98 12.13
CA GLN A 73 0.57 -6.62 12.69
C GLN A 73 1.70 -6.45 13.72
N ILE A 74 2.94 -6.67 13.29
CA ILE A 74 4.13 -6.75 14.14
C ILE A 74 4.88 -5.42 14.08
N GLY A 75 5.18 -4.84 15.25
CA GLY A 75 5.94 -3.60 15.39
C GLY A 75 7.46 -3.79 15.36
N ASP A 76 8.17 -2.83 15.95
CA ASP A 76 9.64 -2.82 16.03
C ASP A 76 10.20 -3.72 17.14
N ASP A 77 9.33 -4.44 17.88
CA ASP A 77 9.70 -5.35 18.96
C ASP A 77 9.44 -6.81 18.58
N TRP A 78 10.25 -7.71 19.15
CA TRP A 78 10.09 -9.16 18.97
C TRP A 78 8.71 -9.62 19.42
N THR A 79 7.92 -10.15 18.48
CA THR A 79 6.55 -10.61 18.75
C THR A 79 6.43 -12.12 18.56
N GLU A 80 5.84 -12.80 19.54
CA GLU A 80 5.54 -14.25 19.51
C GLU A 80 4.31 -14.53 18.64
N ILE A 81 4.45 -15.39 17.63
CA ILE A 81 3.37 -15.70 16.68
C ILE A 81 3.27 -17.19 16.35
N ASN A 82 2.04 -17.71 16.24
CA ASN A 82 1.79 -19.01 15.63
C ASN A 82 1.92 -18.90 14.10
N ILE A 83 3.09 -19.25 13.56
CA ILE A 83 3.37 -19.07 12.13
C ILE A 83 2.45 -19.92 11.25
N ASN A 84 2.05 -21.10 11.70
CA ASN A 84 1.26 -22.01 10.88
C ASN A 84 -0.14 -21.44 10.61
N GLN A 85 -0.80 -20.94 11.66
CA GLN A 85 -2.09 -20.27 11.53
C GLN A 85 -2.01 -19.02 10.64
N LYS A 86 -0.93 -18.25 10.78
CA LYS A 86 -0.70 -17.05 9.95
C LYS A 86 -0.45 -17.42 8.49
N LEU A 87 0.35 -18.45 8.23
CA LEU A 87 0.63 -18.94 6.88
C LEU A 87 -0.63 -19.52 6.21
N LEU A 88 -1.50 -20.24 6.95
CA LEU A 88 -2.78 -20.73 6.40
C LEU A 88 -3.62 -19.57 5.84
N ARG A 89 -3.73 -18.47 6.58
CA ARG A 89 -4.48 -17.28 6.15
C ARG A 89 -3.78 -16.53 5.02
N ILE A 90 -2.46 -16.35 5.11
CA ILE A 90 -1.66 -15.70 4.06
C ILE A 90 -1.81 -16.46 2.73
N ILE A 91 -1.62 -17.77 2.75
CA ILE A 91 -1.73 -18.61 1.55
C ILE A 91 -3.17 -18.68 1.07
N GLY A 92 -4.16 -18.70 1.97
CA GLY A 92 -5.57 -18.58 1.61
C GLY A 92 -5.87 -17.33 0.80
N MET A 93 -5.35 -16.16 1.21
CA MET A 93 -5.50 -14.90 0.46
C MET A 93 -4.75 -14.92 -0.88
N VAL A 94 -3.49 -15.38 -0.87
CA VAL A 94 -2.62 -15.39 -2.06
C VAL A 94 -3.13 -16.35 -3.14
N SER A 95 -3.50 -17.57 -2.75
CA SER A 95 -4.15 -18.53 -3.63
C SER A 95 -5.53 -18.03 -4.06
N GLY A 96 -6.30 -17.45 -3.13
CA GLY A 96 -7.61 -16.86 -3.40
C GLY A 96 -7.60 -15.78 -4.47
N ARG A 97 -6.55 -14.95 -4.51
CA ARG A 97 -6.40 -13.89 -5.51
C ARG A 97 -6.44 -14.42 -6.94
N ILE A 98 -5.91 -15.61 -7.17
CA ILE A 98 -5.92 -16.29 -8.47
C ILE A 98 -7.16 -17.18 -8.63
N PHE A 99 -7.67 -17.73 -7.53
CA PHE A 99 -8.71 -18.74 -7.60
C PHE A 99 -10.11 -18.15 -7.72
N ILE A 100 -10.43 -17.13 -6.93
CA ILE A 100 -11.76 -16.53 -6.83
C ILE A 100 -11.79 -15.04 -7.19
N GLY A 101 -10.61 -14.41 -7.25
CA GLY A 101 -10.42 -13.04 -7.72
C GLY A 101 -10.15 -12.01 -6.62
N PRO A 102 -9.79 -10.77 -7.01
CA PRO A 102 -9.46 -9.65 -6.12
C PRO A 102 -10.52 -9.30 -5.06
N GLU A 103 -11.78 -9.47 -5.41
CA GLU A 103 -12.91 -8.92 -4.65
C GLU A 103 -13.25 -9.80 -3.44
N LEU A 104 -12.89 -11.08 -3.50
CA LEU A 104 -13.31 -12.11 -2.56
C LEU A 104 -12.14 -12.78 -1.85
N CYS A 105 -10.90 -12.62 -2.32
CA CYS A 105 -9.73 -13.26 -1.70
C CYS A 105 -9.48 -12.81 -0.26
N HIS A 106 -10.01 -11.65 0.14
CA HIS A 106 -9.92 -11.11 1.51
C HIS A 106 -11.19 -11.31 2.34
N SER A 107 -12.25 -11.92 1.80
CA SER A 107 -13.47 -12.09 2.58
C SER A 107 -13.28 -13.18 3.62
N GLU A 108 -13.72 -12.92 4.86
CA GLU A 108 -13.61 -13.90 5.94
C GLU A 108 -14.45 -15.13 5.64
N GLU A 109 -15.56 -15.00 4.91
CA GLU A 109 -16.37 -16.12 4.46
C GLU A 109 -15.61 -17.04 3.50
N TYR A 110 -14.79 -16.48 2.60
CA TYR A 110 -13.96 -17.27 1.69
C TYR A 110 -12.79 -17.93 2.43
N LEU A 111 -12.11 -17.18 3.30
CA LEU A 111 -10.99 -17.71 4.08
C LEU A 111 -11.44 -18.81 5.04
N ASP A 112 -12.57 -18.62 5.76
CA ASP A 112 -13.18 -19.66 6.58
C ASP A 112 -13.53 -20.89 5.74
N ALA A 113 -14.25 -20.70 4.63
CA ALA A 113 -14.70 -21.79 3.78
C ALA A 113 -13.52 -22.57 3.15
N SER A 114 -12.44 -21.90 2.73
CA SER A 114 -11.30 -22.53 2.06
C SER A 114 -10.32 -23.20 3.04
N ILE A 115 -10.07 -22.59 4.20
CA ILE A 115 -9.14 -23.10 5.22
C ILE A 115 -9.81 -24.21 6.04
N ASN A 116 -11.00 -23.97 6.60
CA ASN A 116 -11.63 -24.93 7.52
C ASN A 116 -12.21 -26.15 6.79
N TYR A 117 -12.63 -26.00 5.52
CA TYR A 117 -12.95 -27.17 4.68
C TYR A 117 -11.77 -28.14 4.60
N THR A 118 -10.57 -27.61 4.43
CA THR A 118 -9.34 -28.41 4.29
C THR A 118 -9.03 -29.20 5.56
N ILE A 119 -9.18 -28.56 6.72
CA ILE A 119 -8.98 -29.18 8.04
C ILE A 119 -10.00 -30.31 8.29
N GLU A 120 -11.28 -30.08 7.98
CA GLU A 120 -12.33 -31.09 8.19
C GLU A 120 -12.21 -32.27 7.21
N VAL A 121 -11.75 -32.05 5.96
CA VAL A 121 -11.42 -33.13 5.02
C VAL A 121 -10.34 -34.03 5.63
N MET A 122 -9.23 -33.44 6.09
CA MET A 122 -8.13 -34.21 6.68
C MET A 122 -8.59 -34.96 7.93
N THR A 123 -9.31 -34.31 8.83
CA THR A 123 -9.86 -34.94 10.04
C THR A 123 -10.74 -36.14 9.69
N ALA A 124 -11.61 -36.02 8.69
CA ALA A 124 -12.45 -37.12 8.23
C ALA A 124 -11.61 -38.26 7.63
N VAL A 125 -10.63 -37.99 6.76
CA VAL A 125 -9.72 -39.00 6.20
C VAL A 125 -9.02 -39.78 7.33
N GLN A 126 -8.50 -39.07 8.33
CA GLN A 126 -7.80 -39.69 9.46
C GLN A 126 -8.72 -40.61 10.28
N GLU A 127 -9.92 -40.15 10.64
CA GLU A 127 -10.88 -40.95 11.40
C GLU A 127 -11.40 -42.16 10.63
N ILE A 128 -11.65 -42.01 9.32
CA ILE A 128 -12.08 -43.10 8.44
C ILE A 128 -10.97 -44.14 8.30
N GLY A 129 -9.73 -43.71 8.12
CA GLY A 129 -8.57 -44.61 7.99
C GLY A 129 -8.33 -45.50 9.22
N ARG A 130 -8.79 -45.07 10.41
CA ARG A 130 -8.76 -45.87 11.65
C ARG A 130 -9.82 -46.99 11.68
N LEU A 131 -10.81 -46.94 10.79
CA LEU A 131 -11.86 -47.96 10.69
C LEU A 131 -11.39 -49.17 9.86
N LYS A 132 -11.73 -50.38 10.33
CA LYS A 132 -11.39 -51.64 9.65
C LYS A 132 -12.46 -52.01 8.60
N TRP A 133 -12.82 -53.30 8.48
CA TRP A 133 -13.69 -53.82 7.43
C TRP A 133 -15.13 -53.25 7.41
N PHE A 134 -15.61 -52.62 8.48
CA PHE A 134 -16.93 -51.96 8.55
C PHE A 134 -16.90 -50.45 8.25
N ARG A 135 -15.79 -49.93 7.71
CA ARG A 135 -15.62 -48.50 7.36
C ARG A 135 -16.78 -47.93 6.55
N ASP A 136 -17.26 -48.67 5.56
CA ASP A 136 -18.32 -48.21 4.65
C ASP A 136 -19.67 -48.03 5.34
N LEU A 137 -19.91 -48.75 6.43
CA LEU A 137 -21.15 -48.66 7.21
C LEU A 137 -21.07 -47.56 8.27
N ARG A 138 -19.89 -47.37 8.88
CA ARG A 138 -19.72 -46.46 10.02
C ARG A 138 -19.28 -45.05 9.63
N ALA A 139 -18.55 -44.89 8.52
CA ALA A 139 -18.04 -43.59 8.08
C ALA A 139 -19.11 -42.48 7.98
N PRO A 140 -20.31 -42.71 7.39
CA PRO A 140 -21.34 -41.66 7.31
C PRO A 140 -21.88 -41.18 8.67
N TYR A 141 -21.67 -41.95 9.74
CA TYR A 141 -22.13 -41.62 11.08
C TYR A 141 -21.06 -40.96 11.95
N LEU A 142 -19.81 -40.85 11.47
CA LEU A 142 -18.75 -40.18 12.20
C LEU A 142 -19.05 -38.67 12.33
N PRO A 143 -18.80 -38.06 13.50
CA PRO A 143 -18.95 -36.62 13.68
C PRO A 143 -18.14 -35.79 12.68
N SER A 144 -16.90 -36.21 12.38
CA SER A 144 -16.02 -35.56 11.39
C SER A 144 -16.63 -35.53 9.98
N VAL A 145 -17.21 -36.65 9.52
CA VAL A 145 -17.86 -36.74 8.21
C VAL A 145 -19.12 -35.87 8.16
N LYS A 146 -19.90 -35.82 9.24
CA LYS A 146 -21.07 -34.92 9.33
C LYS A 146 -20.68 -33.44 9.35
N ARG A 147 -19.60 -33.08 10.05
CA ARG A 147 -19.06 -31.71 10.03
C ARG A 147 -18.58 -31.34 8.64
N LEU A 148 -17.87 -32.24 7.96
CA LEU A 148 -17.43 -32.05 6.58
C LEU A 148 -18.62 -31.81 5.64
N ASP A 149 -19.70 -32.60 5.78
CA ASP A 149 -20.92 -32.41 5.00
C ASP A 149 -21.54 -31.03 5.20
N GLN A 150 -21.66 -30.58 6.46
CA GLN A 150 -22.13 -29.23 6.78
C GLN A 150 -21.22 -28.14 6.20
N ARG A 151 -19.89 -28.36 6.21
CA ARG A 151 -18.94 -27.41 5.62
C ARG A 151 -19.05 -27.34 4.10
N ILE A 152 -19.27 -28.47 3.43
CA ILE A 152 -19.54 -28.50 1.99
C ILE A 152 -20.80 -27.68 1.69
N GLU A 153 -21.89 -27.88 2.44
CA GLU A 153 -23.14 -27.11 2.25
C GLU A 153 -22.93 -25.60 2.42
N GLN A 154 -22.19 -25.17 3.44
CA GLN A 154 -21.87 -23.75 3.67
C GLN A 154 -21.04 -23.16 2.53
N ALA A 155 -20.02 -23.88 2.09
CA ALA A 155 -19.17 -23.44 0.98
C ALA A 155 -19.95 -23.37 -0.34
N LEU A 156 -20.88 -24.31 -0.59
CA LEU A 156 -21.79 -24.24 -1.74
C LEU A 156 -22.73 -23.05 -1.65
N ALA A 157 -23.28 -22.75 -0.47
CA ALA A 157 -24.12 -21.57 -0.26
C ALA A 157 -23.40 -20.25 -0.55
N PHE A 158 -22.08 -20.20 -0.33
CA PHE A 158 -21.22 -19.06 -0.68
C PHE A 158 -20.87 -19.01 -2.18
N LEU A 159 -20.43 -20.14 -2.76
CA LEU A 159 -19.93 -20.18 -4.15
C LEU A 159 -21.05 -20.15 -5.20
N ASN A 160 -22.20 -20.76 -4.94
CA ASN A 160 -23.28 -20.88 -5.92
C ASN A 160 -23.81 -19.49 -6.38
N PRO A 161 -24.08 -18.51 -5.50
CA PRO A 161 -24.49 -17.17 -5.91
C PRO A 161 -23.46 -16.47 -6.79
N ILE A 162 -22.16 -16.63 -6.49
CA ILE A 162 -21.07 -16.02 -7.27
C ILE A 162 -21.03 -16.60 -8.68
N ILE A 163 -21.08 -17.93 -8.79
CA ILE A 163 -21.08 -18.63 -10.07
C ILE A 163 -22.32 -18.24 -10.90
N ASN A 164 -23.50 -18.26 -10.28
CA ASN A 164 -24.74 -17.85 -10.94
C ASN A 164 -24.67 -16.41 -11.45
N SER A 165 -24.16 -15.48 -10.63
CA SER A 165 -24.01 -14.08 -11.04
C SER A 165 -23.10 -13.94 -12.27
N ARG A 166 -21.98 -14.69 -12.33
CA ARG A 166 -21.07 -14.64 -13.49
C ARG A 166 -21.72 -15.22 -14.75
N LEU A 167 -22.45 -16.32 -14.62
CA LEU A 167 -23.20 -16.93 -15.74
C LEU A 167 -24.27 -15.99 -16.29
N GLU A 168 -25.05 -15.35 -15.41
CA GLU A 168 -26.11 -14.42 -15.80
C GLU A 168 -25.55 -13.14 -16.45
N SER A 169 -24.52 -12.54 -15.86
CA SER A 169 -23.85 -11.37 -16.44
C SER A 169 -23.24 -11.68 -17.81
N SER A 170 -22.62 -12.84 -17.97
CA SER A 170 -22.05 -13.25 -19.27
C SER A 170 -23.10 -13.47 -20.37
N LYS A 171 -24.38 -13.71 -20.02
CA LYS A 171 -25.47 -13.92 -20.99
C LYS A 171 -26.21 -12.62 -21.32
N HIS A 172 -26.40 -11.75 -20.33
CA HIS A 172 -27.34 -10.63 -20.41
C HIS A 172 -26.70 -9.25 -20.49
N ASP A 173 -25.41 -9.10 -20.19
CA ASP A 173 -24.71 -7.82 -20.24
C ASP A 173 -23.65 -7.80 -21.36
N PRO A 174 -23.90 -7.09 -22.48
CA PRO A 174 -22.94 -6.96 -23.58
C PRO A 174 -21.63 -6.25 -23.19
N GLY A 175 -21.61 -5.52 -22.06
CA GLY A 175 -20.44 -4.82 -21.55
C GLY A 175 -19.69 -5.55 -20.44
N TYR A 176 -20.09 -6.79 -20.12
CA TYR A 176 -19.46 -7.56 -19.04
C TYR A 176 -18.06 -8.04 -19.41
N GLU A 177 -17.06 -7.55 -18.68
CA GLU A 177 -15.69 -8.06 -18.76
C GLU A 177 -15.54 -9.30 -17.86
N LYS A 178 -15.23 -10.44 -18.48
CA LYS A 178 -15.01 -11.70 -17.75
C LYS A 178 -13.79 -11.58 -16.84
N PRO A 179 -13.90 -11.95 -15.55
CA PRO A 179 -12.76 -11.99 -14.64
C PRO A 179 -11.63 -12.88 -15.15
N ASP A 180 -10.38 -12.43 -15.02
CA ASP A 180 -9.20 -13.24 -15.34
C ASP A 180 -8.76 -14.02 -14.09
N ASP A 181 -9.55 -15.04 -13.73
CA ASP A 181 -9.30 -15.91 -12.58
C ASP A 181 -9.66 -17.38 -12.89
N LEU A 182 -9.23 -18.28 -12.01
CA LEU A 182 -9.40 -19.71 -12.22
C LEU A 182 -10.86 -20.15 -12.21
N LEU A 183 -11.72 -19.53 -11.39
CA LEU A 183 -13.15 -19.83 -11.39
C LEU A 183 -13.77 -19.54 -12.75
N GLN A 184 -13.37 -18.45 -13.41
CA GLN A 184 -13.81 -18.14 -14.77
C GLN A 184 -13.22 -19.11 -15.80
N TRP A 185 -11.96 -19.52 -15.68
CA TRP A 185 -11.39 -20.53 -16.58
C TRP A 185 -12.06 -21.90 -16.43
N LEU A 186 -12.48 -22.29 -15.21
CA LEU A 186 -13.28 -23.48 -14.97
C LEU A 186 -14.64 -23.39 -15.68
N LEU A 187 -15.33 -22.25 -15.58
CA LEU A 187 -16.60 -22.01 -16.29
C LEU A 187 -16.42 -22.14 -17.81
N ASP A 188 -15.40 -21.48 -18.37
CA ASP A 188 -15.13 -21.50 -19.81
C ASP A 188 -14.68 -22.90 -20.30
N SER A 189 -13.91 -23.64 -19.50
CA SER A 189 -13.50 -25.02 -19.80
C SER A 189 -14.68 -25.99 -19.76
N SER A 190 -15.57 -25.85 -18.77
CA SER A 190 -16.80 -26.65 -18.64
C SER A 190 -17.71 -26.47 -19.86
N ALA A 191 -17.90 -25.23 -20.31
CA ALA A 191 -18.66 -24.91 -21.51
C ALA A 191 -18.04 -25.54 -22.76
N LYS A 192 -16.72 -25.43 -22.95
CA LYS A 192 -16.00 -26.03 -24.09
C LYS A 192 -16.10 -27.56 -24.13
N LEU A 193 -16.18 -28.21 -22.97
CA LEU A 193 -16.26 -29.67 -22.85
C LEU A 193 -17.68 -30.21 -23.00
N GLY A 194 -18.70 -29.35 -23.16
CA GLY A 194 -20.10 -29.78 -23.24
C GLY A 194 -20.62 -30.40 -21.93
N LYS A 195 -19.95 -30.13 -20.79
CA LYS A 195 -20.32 -30.66 -19.48
C LYS A 195 -21.40 -29.83 -18.76
N GLY A 196 -21.96 -28.83 -19.45
CA GLY A 196 -23.00 -27.93 -18.93
C GLY A 196 -22.49 -26.89 -17.93
N GLU A 197 -23.40 -26.02 -17.48
CA GLU A 197 -23.18 -25.00 -16.45
C GLU A 197 -23.63 -25.52 -15.06
N ASP A 198 -23.23 -26.74 -14.70
CA ASP A 198 -23.56 -27.31 -13.39
C ASP A 198 -22.80 -26.55 -12.29
N VAL A 199 -23.54 -25.64 -11.65
CA VAL A 199 -23.06 -24.72 -10.62
C VAL A 199 -22.46 -25.46 -9.43
N GLU A 200 -23.15 -26.50 -8.95
CA GLU A 200 -22.71 -27.27 -7.78
C GLU A 200 -21.43 -28.05 -8.10
N ARG A 201 -21.34 -28.63 -9.29
CA ARG A 201 -20.12 -29.30 -9.76
C ARG A 201 -18.94 -28.34 -9.80
N ILE A 202 -19.10 -27.15 -10.37
CA ILE A 202 -18.03 -26.15 -10.48
C ILE A 202 -17.59 -25.67 -9.09
N ALA A 203 -18.53 -25.42 -8.18
CA ALA A 203 -18.23 -25.07 -6.79
C ALA A 203 -17.41 -26.16 -6.08
N LYS A 204 -17.75 -27.45 -6.28
CA LYS A 204 -16.97 -28.58 -5.74
C LYS A 204 -15.57 -28.67 -6.35
N LEU A 205 -15.40 -28.35 -7.64
CA LEU A 205 -14.06 -28.29 -8.26
C LEU A 205 -13.20 -27.19 -7.63
N GLN A 206 -13.81 -26.03 -7.39
CA GLN A 206 -13.14 -24.90 -6.74
C GLN A 206 -12.68 -25.26 -5.32
N LEU A 207 -13.53 -25.93 -4.53
CA LEU A 207 -13.17 -26.40 -3.19
C LEU A 207 -12.04 -27.42 -3.20
N GLY A 208 -12.09 -28.38 -4.13
CA GLY A 208 -11.03 -29.37 -4.30
C GLY A 208 -9.68 -28.74 -4.68
N LEU A 209 -9.69 -27.65 -5.45
CA LEU A 209 -8.48 -26.92 -5.78
C LEU A 209 -7.93 -26.13 -4.58
N SER A 210 -8.80 -25.44 -3.83
CA SER A 210 -8.42 -24.76 -2.59
C SER A 210 -7.77 -25.73 -1.60
N PHE A 211 -8.34 -26.93 -1.43
CA PHE A 211 -7.76 -28.00 -0.62
C PHE A 211 -6.34 -28.37 -1.08
N ALA A 212 -6.16 -28.60 -2.38
CA ALA A 212 -4.88 -29.02 -2.94
C ALA A 212 -3.78 -27.95 -2.77
N ALA A 213 -4.11 -26.68 -2.99
CA ALA A 213 -3.17 -25.58 -2.96
C ALA A 213 -2.83 -25.13 -1.52
N ILE A 214 -3.84 -24.86 -0.69
CA ILE A 214 -3.63 -24.20 0.60
C ILE A 214 -2.87 -25.12 1.57
N HIS A 215 -3.29 -26.37 1.73
CA HIS A 215 -2.69 -27.26 2.74
C HIS A 215 -1.23 -27.57 2.44
N THR A 216 -0.95 -28.01 1.21
CA THR A 216 0.38 -28.49 0.84
C THR A 216 1.41 -27.35 0.84
N THR A 217 1.03 -26.18 0.32
CA THR A 217 1.84 -24.96 0.37
C THR A 217 2.08 -24.50 1.81
N THR A 218 1.06 -24.54 2.67
CA THR A 218 1.21 -24.15 4.09
C THR A 218 2.20 -25.06 4.80
N MET A 219 2.08 -26.38 4.63
CA MET A 219 3.01 -27.33 5.24
C MET A 219 4.44 -27.13 4.76
N ALA A 220 4.64 -26.97 3.44
CA ALA A 220 5.95 -26.74 2.86
C ALA A 220 6.58 -25.44 3.36
N THR A 221 5.79 -24.35 3.41
CA THR A 221 6.25 -23.05 3.88
C THR A 221 6.55 -23.09 5.37
N THR A 222 5.67 -23.67 6.20
CA THR A 222 5.88 -23.82 7.64
C THR A 222 7.18 -24.57 7.94
N ASN A 223 7.43 -25.68 7.23
CA ASN A 223 8.69 -26.42 7.34
C ASN A 223 9.91 -25.57 6.94
N ALA A 224 9.80 -24.76 5.89
CA ALA A 224 10.87 -23.84 5.52
C ALA A 224 11.15 -22.80 6.62
N PHE A 225 10.12 -22.26 7.29
CA PHE A 225 10.29 -21.36 8.43
C PHE A 225 10.98 -22.06 9.61
N TYR A 226 10.61 -23.31 9.94
CA TYR A 226 11.30 -24.07 10.99
C TYR A 226 12.77 -24.32 10.66
N ASN A 227 13.08 -24.67 9.41
CA ASN A 227 14.46 -24.87 8.96
C ASN A 227 15.25 -23.56 9.04
N LEU A 228 14.68 -22.44 8.60
CA LEU A 228 15.31 -21.12 8.68
C LEU A 228 15.57 -20.67 10.11
N ALA A 229 14.67 -20.98 11.04
CA ALA A 229 14.85 -20.67 12.46
C ALA A 229 15.93 -21.53 13.11
N ALA A 230 16.08 -22.78 12.67
CA ALA A 230 17.11 -23.70 13.18
C ALA A 230 18.51 -23.43 12.58
N MET A 231 18.59 -22.74 11.43
CA MET A 231 19.84 -22.40 10.75
C MET A 231 19.90 -20.90 10.41
N PRO A 232 20.05 -20.02 11.40
CA PRO A 232 20.11 -18.57 11.14
C PRO A 232 21.32 -18.18 10.25
N GLU A 233 22.37 -19.00 10.17
CA GLU A 233 23.59 -18.76 9.40
C GLU A 233 23.38 -18.71 7.88
N ILE A 234 22.33 -19.38 7.36
CA ILE A 234 22.03 -19.37 5.91
C ILE A 234 21.19 -18.16 5.49
N ILE A 235 20.54 -17.47 6.44
CA ILE A 235 19.64 -16.34 6.15
C ILE A 235 20.33 -15.21 5.37
N PRO A 236 21.56 -14.77 5.71
CA PRO A 236 22.24 -13.72 4.95
C PRO A 236 22.50 -14.11 3.50
N GLU A 237 22.88 -15.35 3.23
CA GLU A 237 23.14 -15.85 1.88
C GLU A 237 21.86 -15.89 1.04
N LEU A 238 20.75 -16.33 1.62
CA LEU A 238 19.44 -16.35 0.96
C LEU A 238 18.93 -14.93 0.65
N ARG A 239 19.10 -14.00 1.59
CA ARG A 239 18.76 -12.58 1.37
C ARG A 239 19.55 -11.99 0.21
N GLN A 240 20.84 -12.31 0.11
CA GLN A 240 21.67 -11.84 -0.98
C GLN A 240 21.21 -12.40 -2.33
N GLU A 241 20.91 -13.71 -2.40
CA GLU A 241 20.38 -14.31 -3.63
C GLU A 241 19.06 -13.65 -4.07
N ILE A 242 18.15 -13.41 -3.12
CA ILE A 242 16.87 -12.74 -3.42
C ILE A 242 17.12 -11.34 -3.97
N ARG A 243 18.04 -10.57 -3.36
CA ARG A 243 18.39 -9.22 -3.81
C ARG A 243 18.98 -9.24 -5.22
N ASP A 244 19.94 -10.13 -5.48
CA ASP A 244 20.59 -10.24 -6.79
C ASP A 244 19.58 -10.63 -7.88
N ALA A 245 18.70 -11.59 -7.58
CA ALA A 245 17.67 -12.04 -8.51
C ALA A 245 16.65 -10.94 -8.87
N LEU A 246 16.34 -10.04 -7.92
CA LEU A 246 15.41 -8.93 -8.11
C LEU A 246 16.07 -7.68 -8.70
N ALA A 247 17.37 -7.46 -8.46
CA ALA A 247 18.11 -6.31 -8.98
C ALA A 247 18.08 -6.28 -10.52
N GLU A 248 18.23 -7.45 -11.14
CA GLU A 248 18.22 -7.57 -12.61
C GLU A 248 16.85 -7.32 -13.25
N THR A 249 15.77 -7.40 -12.47
CA THR A 249 14.39 -7.27 -12.95
C THR A 249 13.70 -6.03 -12.40
N GLY A 250 14.48 -5.07 -11.87
CA GLY A 250 13.96 -3.81 -11.32
C GLY A 250 13.00 -4.00 -10.15
N GLY A 251 13.27 -4.99 -9.29
CA GLY A 251 12.42 -5.32 -8.13
C GLY A 251 11.21 -6.20 -8.44
N ILE A 252 10.94 -6.52 -9.71
CA ILE A 252 9.78 -7.32 -10.12
C ILE A 252 10.07 -8.81 -9.96
N PHE A 253 9.17 -9.54 -9.29
CA PHE A 253 9.16 -11.00 -9.30
C PHE A 253 8.71 -11.54 -10.66
N THR A 254 9.59 -11.50 -11.66
CA THR A 254 9.35 -12.13 -12.96
C THR A 254 9.62 -13.64 -12.88
N SER A 255 9.17 -14.40 -13.88
CA SER A 255 9.54 -15.82 -14.00
C SER A 255 11.07 -16.02 -14.04
N GLN A 256 11.81 -15.07 -14.61
CA GLN A 256 13.27 -15.10 -14.65
C GLN A 256 13.89 -14.89 -13.26
N ALA A 257 13.41 -13.91 -12.49
CA ALA A 257 13.87 -13.69 -11.11
C ALA A 257 13.60 -14.92 -10.24
N LEU A 258 12.40 -15.49 -10.32
CA LEU A 258 12.02 -16.69 -9.56
C LEU A 258 12.83 -17.93 -9.96
N GLN A 259 13.24 -18.05 -11.23
CA GLN A 259 14.14 -19.12 -11.68
C GLN A 259 15.57 -18.96 -11.17
N LYS A 260 16.02 -17.71 -10.97
CA LYS A 260 17.35 -17.40 -10.43
C LYS A 260 17.49 -17.63 -8.93
N MET A 261 16.38 -17.57 -8.20
CA MET A 261 16.31 -18.02 -6.80
C MET A 261 16.40 -19.55 -6.77
N LYS A 262 17.64 -20.07 -6.79
CA LYS A 262 18.00 -21.49 -6.90
C LYS A 262 18.30 -22.12 -5.55
N LYS A 263 18.70 -21.32 -4.55
CA LYS A 263 18.96 -21.74 -3.18
C LYS A 263 17.75 -21.77 -2.23
N PRO A 264 16.48 -21.46 -2.60
CA PRO A 264 15.44 -21.41 -1.59
C PRO A 264 15.27 -22.79 -0.95
N VAL A 265 15.05 -22.73 0.37
CA VAL A 265 14.94 -23.79 1.40
C VAL A 265 13.80 -24.80 1.13
N LEU A 266 13.35 -24.91 -0.11
CA LEU A 266 12.46 -25.94 -0.64
C LEU A 266 13.19 -27.23 -1.00
N SER A 267 14.52 -27.22 -0.94
CA SER A 267 15.34 -28.36 -1.32
C SER A 267 15.35 -29.46 -0.26
N ASN A 268 14.28 -29.58 0.53
CA ASN A 268 14.09 -30.82 1.26
C ASN A 268 12.66 -31.37 1.34
N PRO A 269 12.17 -32.09 0.31
CA PRO A 269 11.01 -32.97 0.48
C PRO A 269 11.26 -34.11 1.49
N GLU A 270 12.51 -34.33 1.95
CA GLU A 270 12.92 -35.39 2.89
C GLU A 270 12.11 -35.44 4.19
N LEU A 271 11.37 -34.37 4.53
CA LEU A 271 10.73 -34.22 5.83
C LEU A 271 9.22 -33.98 5.75
N THR A 272 8.58 -34.17 4.59
CA THR A 272 7.12 -34.00 4.45
C THR A 272 6.37 -35.25 3.99
N LYS A 273 7.06 -36.24 3.37
CA LYS A 273 6.41 -37.42 2.81
C LYS A 273 7.22 -38.69 3.05
N LEU A 274 6.58 -39.71 3.64
CA LEU A 274 7.16 -41.04 3.86
C LEU A 274 7.24 -41.84 2.55
N ALA A 275 6.24 -41.66 1.69
CA ALA A 275 6.13 -42.28 0.37
C ALA A 275 5.75 -41.26 -0.71
N SER A 276 6.15 -41.54 -1.94
CA SER A 276 5.89 -40.72 -3.12
C SER A 276 5.38 -41.57 -4.28
N PHE A 277 5.02 -40.94 -5.39
CA PHE A 277 4.65 -41.64 -6.63
C PHE A 277 3.50 -42.66 -6.49
N HIS A 278 2.40 -42.29 -5.84
CA HIS A 278 1.22 -43.17 -5.75
C HIS A 278 0.58 -43.38 -7.13
N ARG A 279 0.48 -44.64 -7.60
CA ARG A 279 -0.20 -45.02 -8.84
C ARG A 279 -1.00 -46.30 -8.66
N LYS A 280 -2.16 -46.39 -9.35
CA LYS A 280 -2.93 -47.63 -9.43
C LYS A 280 -2.64 -48.34 -10.75
N VAL A 281 -2.28 -49.61 -10.67
CA VAL A 281 -2.01 -50.48 -11.82
C VAL A 281 -3.35 -50.90 -12.42
N LEU A 282 -3.67 -50.45 -13.63
CA LEU A 282 -4.97 -50.76 -14.26
C LEU A 282 -4.96 -52.09 -15.02
N LYS A 283 -3.79 -52.47 -15.54
CA LYS A 283 -3.56 -53.72 -16.26
C LYS A 283 -2.24 -54.28 -15.77
N THR A 284 -2.14 -55.60 -15.68
CA THR A 284 -0.91 -56.27 -15.25
C THR A 284 0.25 -55.88 -16.16
N VAL A 285 1.37 -55.43 -15.59
CA VAL A 285 2.58 -54.98 -16.29
C VAL A 285 3.76 -55.81 -15.84
N THR A 286 4.62 -56.24 -16.76
CA THR A 286 5.92 -56.85 -16.42
C THR A 286 7.02 -55.81 -16.67
N LEU A 287 7.79 -55.48 -15.64
CA LEU A 287 8.91 -54.55 -15.73
C LEU A 287 10.11 -55.19 -16.45
N SER A 288 11.05 -54.38 -16.93
CA SER A 288 12.31 -54.86 -17.54
C SER A 288 13.16 -55.72 -16.59
N SER A 289 12.92 -55.61 -15.28
CA SER A 289 13.49 -56.47 -14.24
C SER A 289 12.93 -57.89 -14.19
N GLY A 290 11.87 -58.17 -14.95
CA GLY A 290 11.07 -59.39 -14.85
C GLY A 290 10.03 -59.36 -13.73
N GLN A 291 9.98 -58.31 -12.91
CA GLN A 291 8.97 -58.17 -11.85
C GLN A 291 7.58 -57.89 -12.44
N VAL A 292 6.57 -58.63 -11.99
CA VAL A 292 5.18 -58.49 -12.44
C VAL A 292 4.39 -57.64 -11.45
N LEU A 293 3.77 -56.57 -11.94
CA LEU A 293 2.85 -55.70 -11.22
C LEU A 293 1.40 -56.09 -11.58
N PRO A 294 0.63 -56.72 -10.68
CA PRO A 294 -0.74 -57.14 -10.97
C PRO A 294 -1.71 -55.96 -11.16
N ALA A 295 -2.73 -56.15 -12.01
CA ALA A 295 -3.85 -55.23 -12.09
C ALA A 295 -4.56 -55.09 -10.73
N GLY A 296 -4.91 -53.86 -10.37
CA GLY A 296 -5.54 -53.52 -9.09
C GLY A 296 -4.57 -53.14 -7.97
N SER A 297 -3.28 -53.47 -8.10
CA SER A 297 -2.26 -53.08 -7.12
C SER A 297 -2.00 -51.57 -7.11
N THR A 298 -1.71 -51.03 -5.93
CA THR A 298 -1.17 -49.67 -5.78
C THR A 298 0.34 -49.75 -5.66
N ILE A 299 1.05 -48.91 -6.39
CA ILE A 299 2.50 -48.75 -6.28
C ILE A 299 2.81 -47.38 -5.66
N GLU A 300 3.87 -47.36 -4.87
CA GLU A 300 4.45 -46.18 -4.25
C GLU A 300 5.97 -46.36 -4.15
N VAL A 301 6.69 -45.25 -4.03
CA VAL A 301 8.14 -45.22 -3.90
C VAL A 301 8.48 -44.68 -2.52
N SER A 302 9.24 -45.43 -1.73
CA SER A 302 9.73 -44.97 -0.43
C SER A 302 10.60 -43.73 -0.63
N ALA A 303 10.09 -42.57 -0.21
CA ALA A 303 10.85 -41.33 -0.29
C ALA A 303 11.94 -41.34 0.78
N VAL A 304 11.59 -41.75 2.00
CA VAL A 304 12.54 -41.88 3.12
C VAL A 304 13.69 -42.82 2.79
N GLY A 305 13.41 -43.98 2.17
CA GLY A 305 14.46 -44.93 1.82
C GLY A 305 15.44 -44.41 0.78
N VAL A 306 15.01 -43.58 -0.17
CA VAL A 306 15.90 -42.94 -1.16
C VAL A 306 16.71 -41.82 -0.54
N ASN A 307 16.09 -41.09 0.38
CA ASN A 307 16.65 -39.91 0.99
C ASN A 307 17.66 -40.20 2.11
N LEU A 308 17.49 -41.33 2.80
CA LEU A 308 18.42 -41.86 3.81
C LEU A 308 19.43 -42.86 3.22
N ASP A 309 19.51 -42.95 1.89
CA ASP A 309 20.47 -43.81 1.21
C ASP A 309 21.83 -43.11 1.12
N GLU A 310 22.80 -43.53 1.93
CA GLU A 310 24.17 -42.99 1.94
C GLU A 310 24.88 -43.14 0.58
N GLU A 311 24.47 -44.08 -0.27
CA GLU A 311 25.05 -44.20 -1.63
C GLU A 311 24.58 -43.06 -2.55
N ILE A 312 23.40 -42.51 -2.29
CA ILE A 312 22.78 -41.43 -3.08
C ILE A 312 23.10 -40.06 -2.45
N PHE A 313 23.01 -39.97 -1.13
CA PHE A 313 23.23 -38.73 -0.37
C PHE A 313 24.21 -38.99 0.78
N PRO A 314 25.50 -38.60 0.63
CA PRO A 314 26.45 -38.67 1.74
C PRO A 314 26.00 -37.83 2.94
N ASP A 315 26.27 -38.31 4.16
CA ASP A 315 25.82 -37.70 5.43
C ASP A 315 24.28 -37.57 5.47
N SER A 316 23.58 -38.62 5.01
CA SER A 316 22.12 -38.62 4.80
C SER A 316 21.33 -38.32 6.08
N ASP A 317 21.90 -38.64 7.24
CA ASP A 317 21.37 -38.42 8.58
C ASP A 317 21.45 -36.96 9.06
N LYS A 318 22.26 -36.13 8.40
CA LYS A 318 22.40 -34.70 8.70
C LYS A 318 21.57 -33.87 7.74
N PHE A 319 20.89 -32.87 8.28
CA PHE A 319 20.19 -31.90 7.48
C PHE A 319 21.18 -30.96 6.77
N ASP A 320 21.07 -30.84 5.44
CA ASP A 320 21.87 -29.93 4.62
C ASP A 320 20.98 -29.11 3.69
N ALA A 321 20.91 -27.80 3.95
CA ALA A 321 20.05 -26.87 3.23
C ALA A 321 20.36 -26.77 1.72
N PHE A 322 21.60 -27.08 1.32
CA PHE A 322 22.09 -26.90 -0.04
C PHE A 322 22.39 -28.22 -0.76
N ARG A 323 22.10 -29.38 -0.17
CA ARG A 323 22.34 -30.72 -0.76
C ARG A 323 21.87 -30.83 -2.21
N TYR A 324 20.62 -30.50 -2.47
CA TYR A 324 20.06 -30.57 -3.83
C TYR A 324 20.47 -29.39 -4.71
N TYR A 325 20.83 -28.25 -4.14
CA TYR A 325 21.40 -27.14 -4.90
C TYR A 325 22.76 -27.54 -5.49
N ARG A 326 23.64 -28.13 -4.68
CA ARG A 326 24.96 -28.62 -5.14
C ARG A 326 24.81 -29.76 -6.13
N ALA A 327 23.93 -30.73 -5.87
CA ALA A 327 23.66 -31.82 -6.82
C ALA A 327 23.16 -31.33 -8.19
N ARG A 328 22.45 -30.18 -8.25
CA ARG A 328 22.02 -29.55 -9.51
C ARG A 328 23.17 -28.86 -10.25
N GLU A 329 24.03 -28.14 -9.54
CA GLU A 329 25.18 -27.41 -10.12
C GLU A 329 26.28 -28.37 -10.59
N GLU A 330 26.50 -29.49 -9.89
CA GLU A 330 27.47 -30.52 -10.26
C GLU A 330 27.04 -31.38 -11.46
N GLY A 331 25.81 -31.19 -11.96
CA GLY A 331 25.31 -31.82 -13.18
C GLY A 331 25.26 -33.34 -13.10
N THR A 332 25.11 -33.91 -11.89
CA THR A 332 25.08 -35.36 -11.66
C THR A 332 23.99 -35.96 -12.55
N LYS A 333 24.42 -36.71 -13.58
CA LYS A 333 23.58 -37.36 -14.59
C LYS A 333 22.77 -38.53 -14.01
N GLU A 334 22.30 -38.42 -12.79
CA GLU A 334 21.45 -39.43 -12.20
C GLU A 334 20.02 -39.24 -12.69
N LYS A 335 19.56 -40.20 -13.50
CA LYS A 335 18.22 -40.20 -14.11
C LYS A 335 17.07 -40.03 -13.09
N GLY A 336 17.31 -40.30 -11.80
CA GLY A 336 16.36 -40.07 -10.71
C GLY A 336 16.08 -38.58 -10.45
N ALA A 337 17.10 -37.73 -10.49
CA ALA A 337 16.97 -36.29 -10.25
C ALA A 337 16.09 -35.61 -11.31
N ARG A 338 16.22 -36.01 -12.58
CA ARG A 338 15.45 -35.48 -13.71
C ARG A 338 13.97 -35.90 -13.71
N SER A 339 13.67 -37.08 -13.17
CA SER A 339 12.29 -37.56 -13.04
C SER A 339 11.58 -37.00 -11.80
N ALA A 340 12.31 -36.82 -10.69
CA ALA A 340 11.84 -36.03 -9.56
C ALA A 340 11.60 -34.56 -9.99
N GLU A 341 12.49 -34.02 -10.82
CA GLU A 341 12.36 -32.71 -11.45
C GLU A 341 11.11 -32.64 -12.33
N THR A 342 10.79 -33.64 -13.16
CA THR A 342 9.58 -33.62 -14.02
C THR A 342 8.27 -33.66 -13.20
N VAL A 343 8.27 -34.29 -12.02
CA VAL A 343 7.10 -34.35 -11.14
C VAL A 343 6.97 -33.07 -10.29
N ALA A 344 8.09 -32.48 -9.84
CA ALA A 344 8.12 -31.22 -9.11
C ALA A 344 7.92 -29.98 -10.02
N THR A 345 8.38 -30.04 -11.27
CA THR A 345 8.22 -28.97 -12.28
C THR A 345 6.78 -28.80 -12.76
N ASN A 346 5.87 -29.73 -12.48
CA ASN A 346 4.44 -29.52 -12.76
C ASN A 346 3.70 -28.67 -11.69
N GLN A 347 4.41 -28.13 -10.69
CA GLN A 347 3.85 -27.28 -9.62
C GLN A 347 4.42 -25.85 -9.64
N PHE A 348 4.53 -25.23 -10.82
CA PHE A 348 5.08 -23.88 -10.97
C PHE A 348 4.38 -22.82 -10.08
N PHE A 349 3.06 -22.93 -9.89
CA PHE A 349 2.30 -21.98 -9.09
C PHE A 349 2.71 -22.02 -7.61
N ALA A 350 2.64 -23.19 -6.97
CA ALA A 350 3.00 -23.35 -5.56
C ALA A 350 4.47 -23.02 -5.29
N ALA A 351 5.38 -23.42 -6.19
CA ALA A 351 6.79 -23.08 -6.06
C ALA A 351 7.04 -21.55 -6.11
N ASN A 352 6.36 -20.84 -7.02
CA ASN A 352 6.46 -19.39 -7.12
C ASN A 352 5.86 -18.71 -5.87
N GLU A 353 4.70 -19.18 -5.42
CA GLU A 353 4.02 -18.67 -4.22
C GLU A 353 4.91 -18.80 -2.98
N ILE A 354 5.49 -19.98 -2.72
CA ILE A 354 6.39 -20.20 -1.58
C ILE A 354 7.64 -19.32 -1.69
N LYS A 355 8.26 -19.22 -2.87
CA LYS A 355 9.43 -18.35 -3.07
C LYS A 355 9.11 -16.89 -2.76
N MET A 356 7.97 -16.38 -3.20
CA MET A 356 7.55 -15.00 -2.91
C MET A 356 7.27 -14.79 -1.43
N ILE A 357 6.58 -15.75 -0.78
CA ILE A 357 6.31 -15.73 0.66
C ILE A 357 7.61 -15.71 1.48
N LEU A 358 8.54 -16.62 1.19
CA LEU A 358 9.84 -16.67 1.86
C LEU A 358 10.67 -15.43 1.56
N SER A 359 10.63 -14.91 0.33
CA SER A 359 11.35 -13.69 -0.03
C SER A 359 10.84 -12.49 0.75
N ASN A 360 9.52 -12.31 0.82
CA ASN A 360 8.91 -11.23 1.60
C ASN A 360 9.24 -11.36 3.09
N ALA A 361 9.17 -12.58 3.63
CA ALA A 361 9.50 -12.85 5.02
C ALA A 361 10.97 -12.53 5.35
N LEU A 362 11.91 -13.06 4.56
CA LEU A 362 13.35 -12.90 4.79
C LEU A 362 13.81 -11.47 4.59
N LEU A 363 13.24 -10.74 3.64
CA LEU A 363 13.59 -9.34 3.39
C LEU A 363 13.08 -8.43 4.52
N ARG A 364 11.87 -8.67 5.05
CA ARG A 364 11.22 -7.74 5.99
C ARG A 364 11.40 -8.08 7.46
N TYR A 365 11.62 -9.35 7.77
CA TYR A 365 11.62 -9.81 9.15
C TYR A 365 12.91 -10.57 9.48
N ASP A 366 13.41 -10.36 10.68
CA ASP A 366 14.30 -11.33 11.33
C ASP A 366 13.44 -12.33 12.10
N LEU A 367 13.81 -13.62 12.05
CA LEU A 367 13.06 -14.72 12.66
C LEU A 367 13.98 -15.55 13.55
N LYS A 368 13.44 -16.02 14.69
CA LYS A 368 14.11 -17.00 15.56
C LYS A 368 13.10 -17.86 16.29
N ASN A 369 13.55 -19.03 16.75
CA ASN A 369 12.81 -19.86 17.68
C ASN A 369 12.63 -19.14 19.03
N ILE A 370 11.54 -19.39 19.77
CA ILE A 370 11.37 -18.82 21.12
C ILE A 370 12.51 -19.28 22.03
N ASP A 371 12.87 -20.55 21.93
CA ASP A 371 13.99 -21.14 22.64
C ASP A 371 15.18 -21.26 21.69
N SER A 372 16.20 -20.42 21.90
CA SER A 372 17.40 -20.40 21.07
C SER A 372 18.24 -21.68 21.16
N GLU A 373 18.00 -22.54 22.16
CA GLU A 373 18.68 -23.83 22.31
C GLU A 373 17.88 -25.01 21.74
N ALA A 374 16.59 -24.81 21.44
CA ALA A 374 15.77 -25.83 20.80
C ALA A 374 16.09 -25.86 19.30
N GLY A 375 16.74 -26.94 18.84
CA GLY A 375 16.98 -27.20 17.43
C GLY A 375 15.69 -27.33 16.60
N ARG A 376 15.76 -27.98 15.44
CA ARG A 376 14.59 -28.16 14.58
C ARG A 376 13.49 -28.96 15.30
N ILE A 377 12.26 -28.44 15.31
CA ILE A 377 11.08 -29.11 15.87
C ILE A 377 10.83 -30.43 15.12
N PRO A 378 10.60 -31.57 15.82
CA PRO A 378 10.37 -32.86 15.18
C PRO A 378 9.02 -32.91 14.45
N ASN A 379 8.97 -33.77 13.42
CA ASN A 379 7.73 -34.08 12.70
C ASN A 379 7.00 -35.25 13.38
N LEU A 380 5.67 -35.22 13.38
CA LEU A 380 4.80 -36.37 13.59
C LEU A 380 4.60 -37.17 12.29
N GLU A 381 4.54 -38.50 12.42
CA GLU A 381 4.28 -39.40 11.31
C GLU A 381 2.78 -39.77 11.25
N PHE A 382 2.12 -39.52 10.12
CA PHE A 382 0.74 -39.95 9.89
C PHE A 382 0.54 -40.58 8.51
N GLY A 383 0.32 -41.89 8.47
CA GLY A 383 0.09 -42.63 7.23
C GLY A 383 1.32 -42.56 6.31
N THR A 384 1.19 -41.89 5.15
CA THR A 384 2.30 -41.63 4.22
C THR A 384 2.84 -40.19 4.28
N MET A 385 2.34 -39.37 5.20
CA MET A 385 2.68 -37.95 5.35
C MET A 385 3.41 -37.69 6.67
N LEU A 386 4.29 -36.69 6.66
CA LEU A 386 4.93 -36.14 7.85
C LEU A 386 4.29 -34.78 8.14
N GLU A 387 3.67 -34.63 9.30
CA GLU A 387 3.11 -33.38 9.81
C GLU A 387 4.04 -32.83 10.91
N ASN A 388 4.00 -31.54 11.23
CA ASN A 388 4.76 -31.04 12.38
C ASN A 388 3.99 -31.39 13.66
N ASP A 389 4.69 -31.61 14.78
CA ASP A 389 4.05 -31.86 16.07
C ASP A 389 3.20 -30.66 16.51
N MET A 390 1.89 -30.76 16.27
CA MET A 390 0.89 -29.73 16.57
C MET A 390 0.11 -30.05 17.86
N ASP A 391 0.51 -31.11 18.58
CA ASP A 391 -0.20 -31.79 19.67
C ASP A 391 -1.64 -32.21 19.32
N GLU A 392 -1.95 -33.46 19.66
CA GLU A 392 -3.27 -34.12 19.70
C GLU A 392 -4.45 -33.36 19.06
N ALA A 393 -4.87 -33.81 17.87
CA ALA A 393 -6.16 -33.49 17.31
C ALA A 393 -7.28 -33.54 18.39
N ASN A 394 -7.75 -32.37 18.81
CA ASN A 394 -8.98 -32.17 19.57
C ASN A 394 -9.12 -32.89 20.92
N ALA A 395 -8.06 -33.02 21.73
CA ALA A 395 -8.22 -33.39 23.13
C ALA A 395 -8.31 -32.13 24.02
N MET A 396 -9.56 -31.73 24.31
CA MET A 396 -9.97 -30.73 25.31
C MET A 396 -9.97 -29.25 24.91
N LEU A 397 -11.19 -28.71 24.88
CA LEU A 397 -11.50 -27.34 25.31
C LEU A 397 -10.68 -26.96 26.56
N SER A 398 -9.57 -26.24 26.38
CA SER A 398 -8.85 -25.52 27.45
C SER A 398 -7.91 -24.47 26.83
N PRO A 399 -7.98 -23.18 27.24
CA PRO A 399 -7.14 -22.11 26.72
C PRO A 399 -5.79 -22.00 27.45
N VAL A 400 -5.12 -23.12 27.75
CA VAL A 400 -3.88 -23.12 28.53
C VAL A 400 -2.94 -24.23 28.06
N ASN A 401 -1.75 -23.83 27.59
CA ASN A 401 -0.56 -24.60 27.17
C ASN A 401 -0.36 -24.86 25.66
N SER A 402 -0.05 -23.80 24.91
CA SER A 402 0.53 -23.86 23.55
C SER A 402 2.00 -23.38 23.59
N ARG A 403 2.85 -23.99 24.41
CA ARG A 403 4.17 -23.41 24.75
C ARG A 403 5.30 -23.60 23.74
N TRP A 404 5.04 -24.20 22.56
CA TRP A 404 6.11 -24.63 21.64
C TRP A 404 5.94 -24.23 20.16
N LEU A 405 4.90 -23.45 19.81
CA LEU A 405 4.54 -23.16 18.40
C LEU A 405 4.75 -21.70 17.96
N GLU A 406 5.57 -20.92 18.69
CA GLU A 406 5.69 -19.49 18.43
C GLU A 406 7.08 -19.10 17.89
N PHE A 407 7.12 -18.14 16.96
CA PHE A 407 8.33 -17.52 16.45
C PHE A 407 8.42 -16.12 17.00
N LYS A 408 9.63 -15.62 17.25
CA LYS A 408 9.84 -14.17 17.41
C LYS A 408 10.14 -13.60 16.03
N LEU A 409 9.34 -12.62 15.58
CA LEU A 409 9.63 -11.80 14.40
C LEU A 409 9.99 -10.37 14.81
N LEU A 410 10.97 -9.78 14.13
CA LEU A 410 11.36 -8.38 14.27
C LEU A 410 11.25 -7.68 12.91
N CYS A 411 10.49 -6.59 12.82
CA CYS A 411 10.40 -5.79 11.61
C CYS A 411 11.73 -5.06 11.36
N ARG A 412 12.34 -5.23 10.18
CA ARG A 412 13.52 -4.45 9.79
C ARG A 412 13.06 -3.05 9.33
N GLY A 413 13.55 -2.02 10.02
CA GLY A 413 13.40 -0.63 9.58
C GLY A 413 13.94 -0.40 8.16
N ASN A 414 13.46 0.68 7.51
CA ASN A 414 13.60 1.04 6.10
C ASN A 414 15.05 1.11 5.53
N ASP A 415 15.74 -0.02 5.39
CA ASP A 415 17.04 -0.11 4.70
C ASP A 415 16.92 -0.29 3.16
N TYR A 416 15.75 -0.03 2.58
CA TYR A 416 15.44 -0.26 1.15
C TYR A 416 15.61 0.96 0.24
N ASP A 417 15.96 2.13 0.78
CA ASP A 417 16.07 3.40 0.04
C ASP A 417 17.51 3.72 -0.43
N THR A 418 18.17 2.81 -1.14
CA THR A 418 19.33 3.18 -1.98
C THR A 418 18.89 3.37 -3.44
N PRO A 419 19.17 4.52 -4.07
CA PRO A 419 18.63 4.87 -5.38
C PRO A 419 19.42 4.16 -6.49
N HIS A 420 18.79 3.20 -7.17
CA HIS A 420 19.25 2.69 -8.46
C HIS A 420 18.18 2.87 -9.54
N ASP A 421 18.54 3.72 -10.50
CA ASP A 421 18.05 3.91 -11.89
C ASP A 421 16.53 3.92 -12.18
N THR A 422 16.01 5.10 -12.50
CA THR A 422 14.57 5.47 -12.46
C THR A 422 13.86 5.48 -13.83
N THR A 423 14.08 4.51 -14.72
CA THR A 423 13.48 4.58 -16.09
C THR A 423 12.61 3.39 -16.55
N ALA A 424 12.15 2.49 -15.68
CA ALA A 424 11.12 1.50 -16.05
C ALA A 424 10.11 1.26 -14.92
N PRO A 425 8.81 1.05 -15.23
CA PRO A 425 7.78 0.82 -14.21
C PRO A 425 7.95 -0.59 -13.61
N GLY A 426 8.61 -0.66 -12.45
CA GLY A 426 8.87 -1.88 -11.69
C GLY A 426 8.17 -1.91 -10.33
N TYR A 427 7.97 -3.13 -9.83
CA TYR A 427 7.24 -3.46 -8.61
C TYR A 427 8.08 -3.05 -7.39
N HIS A 428 7.75 -1.91 -6.80
CA HIS A 428 8.18 -1.59 -5.45
C HIS A 428 7.15 -2.20 -4.49
N LEU A 429 7.60 -2.89 -3.43
CA LEU A 429 6.75 -3.16 -2.26
C LEU A 429 6.04 -1.85 -1.87
N PRO A 430 4.73 -1.82 -1.51
CA PRO A 430 4.03 -0.57 -1.26
C PRO A 430 4.78 0.18 -0.16
N SER A 431 5.47 1.23 -0.56
CA SER A 431 6.14 2.11 0.37
C SER A 431 5.05 2.81 1.20
N ILE A 432 5.40 3.30 2.39
CA ILE A 432 4.51 4.22 3.13
C ILE A 432 4.01 5.37 2.22
N ALA A 433 4.81 5.75 1.22
CA ALA A 433 4.46 6.71 0.20
C ALA A 433 3.32 6.22 -0.72
N ASP A 434 3.34 4.95 -1.16
CA ASP A 434 2.27 4.34 -1.95
C ASP A 434 0.98 4.17 -1.13
N GLU A 435 1.09 3.80 0.15
CA GLU A 435 -0.07 3.70 1.05
C GLU A 435 -0.73 5.07 1.26
N ILE A 436 0.07 6.10 1.56
CA ILE A 436 -0.42 7.49 1.71
C ILE A 436 -1.02 7.99 0.39
N ALA A 437 -0.37 7.73 -0.75
CA ALA A 437 -0.87 8.12 -2.05
C ALA A 437 -2.21 7.43 -2.36
N ALA A 438 -2.30 6.10 -2.16
CA ALA A 438 -3.52 5.33 -2.35
C ALA A 438 -4.67 5.86 -1.48
N LEU A 439 -4.43 6.12 -0.19
CA LEU A 439 -5.41 6.71 0.72
C LEU A 439 -5.91 8.08 0.22
N VAL A 440 -5.00 8.94 -0.23
CA VAL A 440 -5.36 10.27 -0.76
C VAL A 440 -6.18 10.14 -2.05
N LEU A 441 -5.82 9.21 -2.93
CA LEU A 441 -6.55 8.97 -4.16
C LEU A 441 -7.92 8.31 -3.92
N GLU A 442 -8.03 7.41 -2.95
CA GLU A 442 -9.30 6.84 -2.50
C GLU A 442 -10.21 7.93 -1.92
N GLN A 443 -9.68 8.79 -1.06
CA GLN A 443 -10.42 9.94 -0.53
C GLN A 443 -10.84 10.92 -1.63
N PHE A 444 -10.02 11.14 -2.66
CA PHE A 444 -10.42 11.90 -3.84
C PHE A 444 -11.53 11.17 -4.61
N ASN A 445 -11.43 9.84 -4.72
CA ASN A 445 -12.35 9.03 -5.49
C ASN A 445 -13.72 8.89 -4.84
N SER A 446 -13.82 8.92 -3.51
CA SER A 446 -15.08 8.95 -2.77
C SER A 446 -15.86 10.26 -2.96
N LEU A 447 -15.23 11.32 -3.46
CA LEU A 447 -15.91 12.58 -3.74
C LEU A 447 -16.90 12.46 -4.92
N PRO A 448 -18.05 13.16 -4.87
CA PRO A 448 -19.07 13.09 -5.93
C PRO A 448 -18.52 13.41 -7.33
N LYS A 449 -19.05 12.76 -8.39
CA LYS A 449 -18.61 12.96 -9.80
C LYS A 449 -18.57 14.42 -10.24
N LYS A 450 -19.53 15.25 -9.82
CA LYS A 450 -19.57 16.72 -10.08
C LYS A 450 -18.36 17.49 -9.54
N ARG A 451 -17.56 16.81 -8.72
CA ARG A 451 -16.34 17.34 -8.11
C ARG A 451 -15.06 16.84 -8.77
N LYS A 452 -15.12 16.07 -9.85
CA LYS A 452 -13.93 15.62 -10.57
C LYS A 452 -13.76 16.43 -11.86
N PRO A 453 -12.53 16.60 -12.37
CA PRO A 453 -12.32 17.21 -13.68
C PRO A 453 -13.12 16.49 -14.76
N THR A 454 -13.58 17.24 -15.77
CA THR A 454 -14.44 16.71 -16.84
C THR A 454 -13.85 17.01 -18.21
N VAL A 455 -14.37 16.37 -19.25
CA VAL A 455 -14.13 16.79 -20.63
C VAL A 455 -15.03 17.98 -20.93
N ARG A 456 -14.50 19.03 -21.56
CA ARG A 456 -15.28 20.20 -22.00
C ARG A 456 -16.03 19.91 -23.28
N ASP A 457 -17.04 20.71 -23.60
CA ASP A 457 -17.78 20.64 -24.87
C ASP A 457 -16.87 20.75 -26.11
N THR A 458 -15.70 21.38 -25.96
CA THR A 458 -14.67 21.48 -27.00
C THR A 458 -13.85 20.20 -27.20
N GLY A 459 -14.16 19.11 -26.49
CA GLY A 459 -13.38 17.86 -26.46
C GLY A 459 -12.10 17.93 -25.61
N ALA A 460 -11.77 19.08 -25.01
CA ALA A 460 -10.55 19.24 -24.22
C ALA A 460 -10.71 18.63 -22.82
N HIS A 461 -9.77 17.77 -22.42
CA HIS A 461 -9.78 17.11 -21.11
C HIS A 461 -9.21 18.02 -20.02
N GLU A 462 -9.91 18.14 -18.89
CA GLU A 462 -9.40 18.90 -17.75
C GLU A 462 -8.38 18.13 -16.90
N TRP A 463 -7.33 18.82 -16.48
CA TRP A 463 -6.35 18.34 -15.50
C TRP A 463 -6.25 19.29 -14.30
N ILE A 464 -5.82 18.76 -13.14
CA ILE A 464 -5.65 19.53 -11.91
C ILE A 464 -4.56 18.91 -11.02
N PRO A 465 -3.67 19.71 -10.40
CA PRO A 465 -2.81 19.22 -9.32
C PRO A 465 -3.63 18.90 -8.07
N LEU A 466 -3.32 17.79 -7.42
CA LEU A 466 -3.90 17.34 -6.16
C LEU A 466 -2.82 17.38 -5.07
N SER A 467 -3.17 17.91 -3.90
CA SER A 467 -2.32 17.83 -2.71
C SER A 467 -3.17 17.58 -1.47
N SER A 468 -2.60 16.89 -0.50
CA SER A 468 -3.29 16.48 0.73
C SER A 468 -2.34 16.51 1.93
N ILE A 469 -2.90 16.75 3.12
CA ILE A 469 -2.24 16.47 4.41
C ILE A 469 -2.84 15.18 4.98
N VAL A 470 -1.97 14.23 5.30
CA VAL A 470 -2.29 12.97 5.95
C VAL A 470 -1.65 12.95 7.33
N ALA A 471 -2.41 12.58 8.36
CA ALA A 471 -1.89 12.35 9.69
C ALA A 471 -1.69 10.84 9.91
N GLU A 472 -0.57 10.46 10.49
CA GLU A 472 -0.32 9.10 11.01
C GLU A 472 -0.38 9.14 12.53
N ARG A 473 -1.06 8.17 13.13
CA ARG A 473 -1.08 7.93 14.58
C ARG A 473 -1.23 6.42 14.82
N ASN A 474 -0.40 5.84 15.69
CA ASN A 474 -0.40 4.40 15.99
C ASN A 474 -0.37 3.49 14.73
N GLY A 475 0.42 3.87 13.72
CA GLY A 475 0.52 3.14 12.45
C GLY A 475 -0.70 3.27 11.52
N GLN A 476 -1.72 4.05 11.89
CA GLN A 476 -2.89 4.31 11.04
C GLN A 476 -2.78 5.67 10.34
N HIS A 477 -3.03 5.68 9.03
CA HIS A 477 -3.02 6.87 8.19
C HIS A 477 -4.43 7.43 7.99
N ARG A 478 -4.59 8.75 8.11
CA ARG A 478 -5.88 9.44 7.88
C ARG A 478 -5.70 10.71 7.06
N CYS A 479 -6.50 10.87 6.02
CA CYS A 479 -6.57 12.11 5.26
C CYS A 479 -7.28 13.21 6.07
N VAL A 480 -6.58 14.31 6.34
CA VAL A 480 -7.07 15.42 7.18
C VAL A 480 -7.58 16.58 6.32
N ALA A 481 -6.88 16.86 5.24
CA ALA A 481 -7.17 17.97 4.34
C ALA A 481 -6.76 17.62 2.91
N LEU A 482 -7.62 17.89 1.93
CA LEU A 482 -7.39 17.55 0.52
C LEU A 482 -7.77 18.74 -0.37
N ALA A 483 -6.91 19.11 -1.33
CA ALA A 483 -7.13 20.19 -2.27
C ALA A 483 -6.71 19.80 -3.68
N GLY A 484 -7.57 20.02 -4.68
CA GLY A 484 -7.32 19.57 -6.06
C GLY A 484 -8.52 18.97 -6.77
N VAL A 485 -9.71 19.34 -6.32
CA VAL A 485 -10.98 18.76 -6.73
C VAL A 485 -11.74 19.84 -7.55
N LYS A 486 -12.61 19.48 -8.48
CA LYS A 486 -13.51 20.43 -9.18
C LYS A 486 -14.80 20.64 -8.35
N ARG A 487 -15.63 21.62 -8.69
CA ARG A 487 -17.03 21.70 -8.25
C ARG A 487 -17.89 22.16 -9.42
N LEU A 488 -19.01 21.47 -9.68
CA LEU A 488 -20.03 21.87 -10.65
C LEU A 488 -21.42 22.03 -9.99
N THR A 489 -22.19 22.91 -10.61
CA THR A 489 -23.23 23.84 -10.14
C THR A 489 -24.46 23.22 -9.45
N LYS A 490 -25.11 24.02 -8.58
CA LYS A 490 -26.56 23.87 -8.31
C LYS A 490 -27.29 24.34 -9.57
N GLY A 491 -28.21 23.52 -10.07
CA GLY A 491 -29.13 23.93 -11.13
C GLY A 491 -29.96 25.13 -10.68
N VAL A 492 -29.88 26.21 -11.45
CA VAL A 492 -30.97 27.15 -11.75
C VAL A 492 -30.64 27.71 -13.14
N GLU A 493 -31.56 27.50 -14.07
CA GLU A 493 -31.59 28.14 -15.38
C GLU A 493 -31.69 29.67 -15.22
N ASN A 494 -31.13 30.42 -16.18
CA ASN A 494 -31.44 31.82 -16.44
C ASN A 494 -31.16 32.85 -15.32
N VAL A 495 -29.92 33.34 -15.23
CA VAL A 495 -29.69 34.79 -15.02
C VAL A 495 -28.49 35.22 -15.84
N VAL A 496 -28.73 36.09 -16.82
CA VAL A 496 -27.70 36.84 -17.56
C VAL A 496 -26.98 37.76 -16.57
N ALA A 497 -25.89 37.28 -15.97
CA ALA A 497 -24.95 38.14 -15.26
C ALA A 497 -24.02 38.79 -16.29
N ARG A 498 -24.22 40.09 -16.55
CA ARG A 498 -23.35 40.88 -17.42
C ARG A 498 -21.89 40.73 -16.96
N PRO A 499 -20.96 40.26 -17.80
CA PRO A 499 -19.56 40.13 -17.43
C PRO A 499 -18.94 41.51 -17.33
N PHE A 500 -18.35 41.83 -16.17
CA PHE A 500 -17.30 42.85 -16.10
C PHE A 500 -16.15 42.39 -17.03
N PRO A 501 -15.58 43.27 -17.88
CA PRO A 501 -14.52 42.88 -18.80
C PRO A 501 -13.22 42.75 -18.00
N LEU A 502 -12.99 41.56 -17.44
CA LEU A 502 -11.65 41.13 -17.08
C LEU A 502 -11.16 40.22 -18.22
N PRO A 503 -9.97 40.46 -18.80
CA PRO A 503 -9.45 39.66 -19.90
C PRO A 503 -9.45 38.17 -19.51
N ARG A 504 -9.95 37.33 -20.42
CA ARG A 504 -9.95 35.86 -20.35
C ARG A 504 -8.54 35.36 -20.01
N SER A 505 -8.23 35.24 -18.72
CA SER A 505 -6.97 34.77 -18.18
C SER A 505 -7.23 33.45 -17.46
N THR A 506 -7.58 32.44 -18.25
CA THR A 506 -7.72 31.06 -17.78
C THR A 506 -6.35 30.58 -17.27
N GLY A 507 -6.22 30.33 -15.97
CA GLY A 507 -5.03 29.68 -15.38
C GLY A 507 -4.27 30.42 -14.28
N MET A 508 -4.72 31.60 -13.81
CA MET A 508 -4.12 32.19 -12.62
C MET A 508 -4.55 31.43 -11.37
N LYS A 509 -3.59 30.89 -10.61
CA LYS A 509 -3.83 30.29 -9.28
C LYS A 509 -3.35 31.16 -8.11
N CYS A 510 -3.10 32.44 -8.37
CA CYS A 510 -2.66 33.44 -7.40
C CYS A 510 -3.30 34.80 -7.68
N LEU A 511 -3.47 35.60 -6.62
CA LEU A 511 -4.03 36.93 -6.71
C LEU A 511 -2.97 37.93 -7.23
N PRO A 512 -3.28 38.73 -8.26
CA PRO A 512 -2.39 39.79 -8.75
C PRO A 512 -2.09 40.85 -7.68
N ALA A 513 -0.89 41.43 -7.71
CA ALA A 513 -0.48 42.46 -6.76
C ALA A 513 -1.44 43.66 -6.73
N ALA A 514 -1.95 44.07 -7.91
CA ALA A 514 -2.90 45.17 -8.05
C ALA A 514 -4.22 44.96 -7.28
N LYS A 515 -4.64 43.70 -7.07
CA LYS A 515 -5.91 43.37 -6.40
C LYS A 515 -5.76 43.05 -4.90
N LEU A 516 -4.54 43.05 -4.36
CA LEU A 516 -4.32 42.69 -2.95
C LEU A 516 -5.05 43.65 -2.00
N LYS A 517 -5.00 44.96 -2.27
CA LYS A 517 -5.66 45.98 -1.46
C LYS A 517 -7.20 45.84 -1.46
N GLU A 518 -7.76 45.26 -2.50
CA GLU A 518 -9.20 44.99 -2.60
C GLU A 518 -9.60 43.73 -1.81
N ALA A 519 -8.65 42.83 -1.50
CA ALA A 519 -8.96 41.53 -0.91
C ALA A 519 -9.52 41.63 0.51
N ASN A 520 -9.06 42.60 1.30
CA ASN A 520 -9.54 42.92 2.65
C ASN A 520 -9.65 41.69 3.59
N GLY A 521 -8.70 40.76 3.47
CA GLY A 521 -8.66 39.48 4.18
C GLY A 521 -9.62 38.40 3.65
N ASN A 522 -10.50 38.73 2.69
CA ASN A 522 -11.55 37.87 2.13
C ASN A 522 -11.09 37.05 0.92
N GLY A 523 -10.09 37.54 0.18
CA GLY A 523 -9.52 36.84 -0.98
C GLY A 523 -8.33 35.96 -0.61
N LEU A 524 -8.28 34.75 -1.15
CA LEU A 524 -7.07 33.92 -1.06
C LEU A 524 -5.99 34.47 -1.99
N HIS A 525 -4.78 34.68 -1.46
CA HIS A 525 -3.65 35.17 -2.25
C HIS A 525 -3.05 34.10 -3.16
N ASP A 526 -3.17 32.85 -2.73
CA ASP A 526 -2.61 31.69 -3.40
C ASP A 526 -3.51 30.49 -3.12
N TRP A 527 -3.96 29.85 -4.19
CA TRP A 527 -4.82 28.69 -4.14
C TRP A 527 -4.23 27.53 -4.97
N HIS A 528 -2.90 27.43 -5.01
CA HIS A 528 -2.21 26.19 -5.35
C HIS A 528 -2.59 25.09 -4.34
N ALA A 529 -2.60 23.83 -4.80
CA ALA A 529 -3.12 22.70 -4.04
C ALA A 529 -2.39 22.53 -2.70
N GLU A 530 -1.06 22.60 -2.72
CA GLU A 530 -0.18 22.45 -1.55
C GLU A 530 -0.48 23.54 -0.50
N ILE A 531 -0.72 24.78 -0.95
CA ILE A 531 -1.01 25.91 -0.06
C ILE A 531 -2.45 25.85 0.48
N LEU A 532 -3.40 25.37 -0.32
CA LEU A 532 -4.76 25.12 0.14
C LEU A 532 -4.80 23.99 1.18
N ALA A 533 -4.03 22.93 0.99
CA ALA A 533 -3.93 21.81 1.94
C ALA A 533 -3.42 22.30 3.31
N ILE A 534 -2.38 23.14 3.35
CA ILE A 534 -1.89 23.76 4.60
C ILE A 534 -2.95 24.66 5.26
N ARG A 535 -3.69 25.45 4.46
CA ARG A 535 -4.77 26.29 4.99
C ARG A 535 -5.91 25.45 5.55
N ALA A 536 -6.26 24.36 4.88
CA ALA A 536 -7.29 23.42 5.32
C ALA A 536 -6.86 22.67 6.58
N LEU A 537 -5.57 22.32 6.74
CA LEU A 537 -5.02 21.83 8.00
C LEU A 537 -5.20 22.86 9.13
N ASN A 538 -4.90 24.13 8.89
CA ASN A 538 -5.10 25.17 9.90
C ASN A 538 -6.57 25.34 10.30
N HIS A 539 -7.48 25.29 9.32
CA HIS A 539 -8.91 25.30 9.59
C HIS A 539 -9.32 24.08 10.42
N PHE A 540 -8.86 22.87 10.04
CA PHE A 540 -9.09 21.62 10.77
C PHE A 540 -8.65 21.74 12.22
N LEU A 541 -7.40 22.12 12.47
CA LEU A 541 -6.84 22.22 13.83
C LEU A 541 -7.57 23.28 14.67
N LEU A 542 -7.92 24.43 14.11
CA LEU A 542 -8.69 25.45 14.83
C LEU A 542 -10.13 25.00 15.14
N THR A 543 -10.75 24.22 14.25
CA THR A 543 -12.10 23.67 14.48
C THR A 543 -12.05 22.61 15.58
N GLU A 544 -11.03 21.75 15.57
CA GLU A 544 -10.79 20.77 16.62
C GLU A 544 -10.50 21.45 17.98
N ALA A 545 -9.72 22.53 18.00
CA ALA A 545 -9.49 23.34 19.20
C ALA A 545 -10.78 23.97 19.74
N ARG A 546 -11.68 24.40 18.85
CA ARG A 546 -13.01 24.93 19.23
C ARG A 546 -13.88 23.85 19.84
N GLU A 547 -13.90 22.66 19.26
CA GLU A 547 -14.63 21.50 19.78
C GLU A 547 -14.14 21.14 21.18
N LEU A 548 -12.82 21.01 21.35
CA LEU A 548 -12.15 20.79 22.64
C LEU A 548 -12.54 21.86 23.68
N SER A 549 -12.53 23.13 23.30
CA SER A 549 -12.88 24.24 24.20
C SER A 549 -14.36 24.27 24.57
N SER A 550 -15.24 23.71 23.73
CA SER A 550 -16.69 23.73 23.93
C SER A 550 -17.24 22.54 24.73
N GLY A 551 -16.39 21.58 25.12
CA GLY A 551 -16.80 20.36 25.82
C GLY A 551 -17.65 19.40 24.98
N LYS A 552 -17.76 19.63 23.65
CA LYS A 552 -18.42 18.71 22.72
C LYS A 552 -17.45 17.60 22.38
N ASP A 553 -17.50 16.54 23.18
CA ASP A 553 -16.59 15.41 23.07
C ASP A 553 -17.24 14.26 22.29
N THR A 554 -16.86 14.10 21.02
CA THR A 554 -17.49 13.08 20.16
C THR A 554 -16.51 12.02 19.63
N ASN A 555 -15.19 12.19 19.75
CA ASN A 555 -14.22 11.13 19.39
C ASN A 555 -12.75 11.43 19.77
N GLU A 556 -12.28 10.99 20.95
CA GLU A 556 -10.91 11.23 21.44
C GLU A 556 -9.83 10.50 20.61
N GLU A 557 -10.12 9.31 20.10
CA GLU A 557 -9.17 8.50 19.31
C GLU A 557 -8.78 9.18 17.99
N LEU A 558 -9.68 10.00 17.43
CA LEU A 558 -9.51 10.65 16.13
C LEU A 558 -8.89 12.05 16.20
N ARG A 559 -8.60 12.55 17.41
CA ARG A 559 -8.04 13.89 17.63
C ARG A 559 -6.53 13.96 17.39
N LEU A 560 -6.10 15.04 16.73
CA LEU A 560 -4.70 15.41 16.59
C LEU A 560 -4.24 16.37 17.67
N LEU A 561 -5.17 17.12 18.29
CA LEU A 561 -4.89 18.08 19.34
C LEU A 561 -5.20 17.52 20.73
N ARG A 562 -4.40 17.97 21.70
CA ARG A 562 -4.68 17.85 23.13
C ARG A 562 -4.41 19.17 23.84
N TRP A 563 -4.99 19.33 25.03
CA TRP A 563 -4.59 20.38 25.95
C TRP A 563 -3.11 20.24 26.33
N THR A 564 -2.43 21.37 26.49
CA THR A 564 -1.07 21.39 27.06
C THR A 564 -1.12 21.04 28.55
N THR A 565 -0.23 20.14 28.96
CA THR A 565 0.00 19.77 30.36
C THR A 565 0.91 20.77 31.05
N PRO A 566 0.97 20.81 32.40
CA PRO A 566 1.95 21.63 33.13
C PRO A 566 3.40 21.44 32.65
N ALA A 567 3.80 20.20 32.34
CA ALA A 567 5.13 19.91 31.81
C ALA A 567 5.37 20.55 30.42
N ASP A 568 4.36 20.56 29.54
CA ASP A 568 4.46 21.26 28.25
C ASP A 568 4.64 22.77 28.46
N ARG A 569 3.95 23.35 29.46
CA ARG A 569 4.02 24.78 29.78
C ARG A 569 5.39 25.16 30.36
N GLU A 570 5.99 24.30 31.16
CA GLU A 570 7.34 24.48 31.69
C GLU A 570 8.42 24.39 30.60
N ALA A 571 8.24 23.49 29.63
CA ALA A 571 9.14 23.36 28.49
C ALA A 571 9.02 24.52 27.48
N GLN A 572 7.90 25.27 27.50
CA GLN A 572 7.68 26.41 26.62
C GLN A 572 8.46 27.65 27.07
N VAL A 573 9.51 28.00 26.33
CA VAL A 573 10.17 29.30 26.46
C VAL A 573 9.34 30.36 25.73
N GLY A 574 8.55 31.15 26.45
CA GLY A 574 7.80 32.29 25.89
C GLY A 574 6.31 32.26 26.21
N MET A 575 5.46 32.37 25.18
CA MET A 575 4.01 32.28 25.35
C MET A 575 3.61 30.81 25.49
N SER A 576 2.84 30.50 26.54
CA SER A 576 2.23 29.18 26.66
C SER A 576 0.97 29.09 25.82
N GLN A 577 1.00 28.25 24.78
CA GLN A 577 -0.20 27.94 23.99
C GLN A 577 -1.05 26.90 24.72
N PRO A 578 -2.39 27.00 24.67
CA PRO A 578 -3.31 26.09 25.36
C PRO A 578 -3.38 24.69 24.72
N PHE A 579 -3.07 24.57 23.43
CA PHE A 579 -3.13 23.31 22.69
C PHE A 579 -1.78 22.91 22.13
N THR A 580 -1.58 21.61 21.94
CA THR A 580 -0.46 21.06 21.18
C THR A 580 -0.93 19.89 20.32
N ILE A 581 -0.29 19.72 19.15
CA ILE A 581 -0.44 18.48 18.39
C ILE A 581 0.22 17.36 19.20
N ARG A 582 -0.47 16.22 19.31
CA ARG A 582 0.03 15.09 20.11
C ARG A 582 1.38 14.60 19.57
N GLN A 583 2.22 14.06 20.47
CA GLN A 583 3.59 13.64 20.12
C GLN A 583 3.62 12.39 19.24
N ASP A 584 2.57 11.56 19.31
CA ASP A 584 2.37 10.35 18.50
C ASP A 584 1.80 10.65 17.10
N VAL A 585 1.64 11.93 16.73
CA VAL A 585 1.11 12.34 15.43
C VAL A 585 2.23 12.80 14.50
N LYS A 586 2.32 12.17 13.33
CA LYS A 586 3.16 12.62 12.21
C LYS A 586 2.30 13.19 11.10
N LEU A 587 2.78 14.24 10.41
CA LEU A 587 2.07 14.87 9.31
C LEU A 587 2.83 14.66 8.00
N TYR A 588 2.14 14.14 7.00
CA TYR A 588 2.65 13.90 5.67
C TYR A 588 1.93 14.79 4.66
N MET A 589 2.64 15.19 3.61
CA MET A 589 2.02 15.87 2.47
C MET A 589 2.14 15.00 1.22
N TYR A 590 1.03 14.68 0.57
CA TYR A 590 1.03 14.16 -0.80
C TYR A 590 0.88 15.32 -1.79
N SER A 591 1.60 15.28 -2.90
CA SER A 591 1.37 16.19 -4.04
C SER A 591 1.54 15.44 -5.37
N SER A 592 0.53 15.49 -6.23
CA SER A 592 0.52 14.79 -7.52
C SER A 592 1.49 15.40 -8.55
N GLU A 593 2.01 16.59 -8.27
CA GLU A 593 2.96 17.33 -9.10
C GLU A 593 4.03 17.93 -8.18
N ALA A 594 5.26 18.10 -8.69
CA ALA A 594 6.33 18.75 -7.92
C ALA A 594 5.91 20.18 -7.52
N PRO A 595 6.17 20.60 -6.26
CA PRO A 595 5.82 21.95 -5.82
C PRO A 595 6.48 22.99 -6.72
N CYS A 596 5.68 23.93 -7.23
CA CYS A 596 6.22 24.92 -8.15
C CYS A 596 7.37 25.73 -7.51
N GLY A 597 8.37 26.08 -8.33
CA GLY A 597 9.59 26.78 -7.92
C GLY A 597 10.81 25.88 -8.10
N ASP A 598 11.79 25.98 -7.19
CA ASP A 598 13.09 25.31 -7.35
C ASP A 598 12.96 23.78 -7.47
N ALA A 599 12.04 23.16 -6.72
CA ALA A 599 11.78 21.72 -6.75
C ALA A 599 11.19 21.19 -8.09
N SER A 600 10.85 22.05 -9.05
CA SER A 600 10.23 21.67 -10.32
C SER A 600 10.93 22.27 -11.55
N MET A 601 12.14 22.85 -11.40
CA MET A 601 12.81 23.58 -12.49
C MET A 601 13.33 22.64 -13.57
N GLU A 602 13.91 21.52 -13.18
CA GLU A 602 14.44 20.48 -14.08
C GLU A 602 13.32 19.85 -14.90
N LEU A 603 12.15 19.61 -14.30
CA LEU A 603 10.94 19.18 -15.01
C LEU A 603 10.41 20.25 -15.98
N THR A 604 10.65 21.53 -15.68
CA THR A 604 10.28 22.65 -16.57
C THR A 604 11.26 22.78 -17.73
N MET A 605 12.53 22.44 -17.52
CA MET A 605 13.57 22.38 -18.55
C MET A 605 13.30 21.26 -19.54
N SER A 606 13.05 20.05 -19.05
CA SER A 606 12.81 18.87 -19.90
C SER A 606 11.53 18.95 -20.74
N ALA A 607 10.56 19.78 -20.33
CA ALA A 607 9.30 19.97 -21.03
C ALA A 607 9.35 21.00 -22.17
N GLN A 608 10.48 21.66 -22.43
CA GLN A 608 10.63 22.65 -23.51
C GLN A 608 11.16 22.00 -24.80
N GLU A 609 10.65 22.45 -25.95
CA GLU A 609 11.14 22.03 -27.28
C GLU A 609 12.54 22.59 -27.59
N ASP A 610 12.89 23.74 -27.02
CA ASP A 610 14.22 24.35 -27.09
C ASP A 610 14.79 24.52 -25.66
N PRO A 611 15.86 23.77 -25.30
CA PRO A 611 16.47 23.86 -23.97
C PRO A 611 17.41 25.06 -23.80
N THR A 612 17.57 25.93 -24.81
CA THR A 612 18.49 27.08 -24.77
C THR A 612 18.10 28.04 -23.64
N PRO A 613 18.98 28.31 -22.66
CA PRO A 613 18.68 29.22 -21.56
C PRO A 613 18.44 30.64 -22.06
N TRP A 614 17.34 31.26 -21.64
CA TRP A 614 17.07 32.68 -21.88
C TRP A 614 18.17 33.53 -21.22
N SER A 615 18.82 34.40 -21.99
CA SER A 615 19.84 35.33 -21.47
C SER A 615 19.24 36.29 -20.45
N VAL A 616 19.81 36.35 -19.25
CA VAL A 616 19.40 37.28 -18.18
C VAL A 616 19.67 38.72 -18.64
N PRO A 617 18.76 39.68 -18.41
CA PRO A 617 19.09 41.09 -18.56
C PRO A 617 20.27 41.43 -17.66
N THR A 618 21.30 42.07 -18.21
CA THR A 618 22.47 42.53 -17.45
C THR A 618 21.99 43.36 -16.26
N PRO A 619 22.31 43.00 -15.00
CA PRO A 619 21.83 43.76 -13.85
C PRO A 619 22.39 45.18 -13.92
N SER A 620 21.51 46.18 -14.01
CA SER A 620 21.85 47.54 -13.61
C SER A 620 22.24 47.50 -12.13
N ALA A 621 23.32 48.22 -11.76
CA ALA A 621 24.03 48.15 -10.47
C ALA A 621 23.21 48.51 -9.20
N SER A 622 21.88 48.44 -9.24
CA SER A 622 20.97 48.77 -8.14
C SER A 622 19.84 47.78 -7.88
N ASP A 623 19.65 46.71 -8.68
CA ASP A 623 18.52 45.79 -8.49
C ASP A 623 18.94 44.31 -8.55
N ASP A 624 18.74 43.61 -7.44
CA ASP A 624 18.86 42.14 -7.30
C ASP A 624 17.87 41.48 -8.30
N PRO A 625 18.30 40.57 -9.20
CA PRO A 625 17.48 40.11 -10.33
C PRO A 625 16.24 39.37 -9.85
N GLN A 626 15.08 40.03 -9.90
CA GLN A 626 13.83 39.50 -9.39
C GLN A 626 13.19 38.49 -10.39
N LEU A 627 13.51 37.21 -10.28
CA LEU A 627 13.09 36.22 -11.27
C LEU A 627 11.59 35.80 -11.15
N PRO A 628 10.76 36.00 -12.20
CA PRO A 628 9.37 35.60 -12.20
C PRO A 628 9.16 34.18 -12.77
N GLY A 629 8.47 33.36 -12.01
CA GLY A 629 7.90 32.09 -12.46
C GLY A 629 8.94 31.09 -12.97
N ARG A 630 8.70 30.63 -14.21
CA ARG A 630 9.50 29.66 -14.95
C ARG A 630 10.59 30.30 -15.81
N GLN A 631 10.70 31.63 -15.83
CA GLN A 631 11.75 32.31 -16.58
C GLN A 631 13.11 32.02 -15.96
N TYR A 632 14.16 32.01 -16.79
CA TYR A 632 15.54 31.76 -16.36
C TYR A 632 15.66 30.46 -15.54
N PHE A 633 15.01 29.38 -16.02
CA PHE A 633 14.95 28.08 -15.35
C PHE A 633 16.34 27.46 -15.11
N SER A 634 17.38 27.92 -15.82
CA SER A 634 18.78 27.54 -15.62
C SER A 634 19.36 28.02 -14.29
N HIS A 635 18.80 29.07 -13.68
CA HIS A 635 19.25 29.57 -12.38
C HIS A 635 18.56 28.81 -11.24
N LEU A 636 19.19 27.75 -10.76
CA LEU A 636 18.68 26.91 -9.68
C LEU A 636 19.04 27.49 -8.30
N GLY A 637 18.33 27.07 -7.25
CA GLY A 637 18.69 27.39 -5.86
C GLY A 637 18.32 28.79 -5.36
N ILE A 638 17.42 29.49 -6.04
CA ILE A 638 17.03 30.88 -5.73
C ILE A 638 15.52 31.02 -5.46
N VAL A 639 15.14 32.04 -4.69
CA VAL A 639 13.72 32.31 -4.41
C VAL A 639 13.02 32.81 -5.67
N ARG A 640 11.89 32.18 -6.00
CA ARG A 640 11.10 32.49 -7.20
C ARG A 640 9.74 33.05 -6.85
N ARG A 641 9.26 34.02 -7.64
CA ARG A 641 7.89 34.54 -7.55
C ARG A 641 6.97 33.80 -8.50
N LYS A 642 5.69 33.73 -8.19
CA LYS A 642 4.64 33.42 -9.19
C LYS A 642 4.44 34.69 -10.05
N PRO A 643 3.95 34.66 -11.30
CA PRO A 643 3.23 33.59 -12.00
C PRO A 643 4.11 32.76 -12.95
N SER A 644 3.69 31.53 -13.25
CA SER A 644 4.42 30.63 -14.16
C SER A 644 4.41 31.05 -15.64
N ARG A 645 3.57 32.02 -16.03
CA ARG A 645 3.43 32.46 -17.43
C ARG A 645 3.86 33.93 -17.61
N PRO A 646 4.54 34.28 -18.72
CA PRO A 646 4.96 35.65 -19.00
C PRO A 646 3.79 36.65 -19.16
N ASP A 647 2.62 36.17 -19.61
CA ASP A 647 1.43 36.97 -19.88
C ASP A 647 0.59 37.31 -18.63
N ALA A 648 0.90 36.68 -17.49
CA ALA A 648 0.11 36.82 -16.28
C ALA A 648 0.54 38.07 -15.47
N PRO A 649 -0.43 38.81 -14.89
CA PRO A 649 -0.14 39.94 -13.99
C PRO A 649 0.84 39.56 -12.87
N PRO A 650 1.78 40.46 -12.51
CA PRO A 650 2.80 40.17 -11.51
C PRO A 650 2.20 39.95 -10.12
N THR A 651 2.83 39.08 -9.34
CA THR A 651 2.53 38.86 -7.91
C THR A 651 3.83 38.76 -7.12
N LEU A 652 3.79 39.17 -5.85
CA LEU A 652 4.90 38.99 -4.90
C LEU A 652 4.76 37.67 -4.12
N SER A 653 3.81 36.82 -4.50
CA SER A 653 3.66 35.49 -3.93
C SER A 653 4.84 34.61 -4.34
N LYS A 654 5.65 34.20 -3.36
CA LYS A 654 6.72 33.21 -3.58
C LYS A 654 6.18 31.84 -4.00
N SER A 655 7.07 31.03 -4.57
CA SER A 655 6.78 29.68 -5.07
C SER A 655 6.29 28.73 -3.97
N CYS A 656 5.68 27.59 -4.34
CA CYS A 656 5.21 26.61 -3.34
C CYS A 656 6.38 25.96 -2.60
N SER A 657 7.44 25.60 -3.32
CA SER A 657 8.68 25.06 -2.75
C SER A 657 9.30 26.01 -1.70
N ASP A 658 9.42 27.31 -1.99
CA ASP A 658 9.92 28.32 -1.04
C ASP A 658 8.96 28.59 0.15
N LYS A 659 7.68 28.26 0.01
CA LYS A 659 6.70 28.33 1.11
C LYS A 659 6.80 27.12 2.02
N LEU A 660 6.95 25.92 1.44
CA LEU A 660 7.15 24.68 2.18
C LEU A 660 8.47 24.70 2.96
N ALA A 661 9.56 25.14 2.33
CA ALA A 661 10.86 25.29 3.01
C ALA A 661 10.78 26.25 4.21
N LEU A 662 10.09 27.39 4.07
CA LEU A 662 9.86 28.30 5.21
C LEU A 662 8.95 27.65 6.28
N ALA A 663 7.94 26.89 5.87
CA ALA A 663 7.04 26.23 6.82
C ALA A 663 7.76 25.19 7.66
N GLN A 664 8.85 24.60 7.14
CA GLN A 664 9.71 23.71 7.93
C GLN A 664 10.56 24.41 8.99
N ALA A 665 10.64 25.75 9.00
CA ALA A 665 11.26 26.52 10.09
C ALA A 665 10.22 27.20 10.99
N THR A 666 9.13 27.69 10.38
CA THR A 666 8.09 28.46 11.09
C THR A 666 6.86 27.64 11.46
N SER A 667 6.90 26.31 11.29
CA SER A 667 5.76 25.39 11.31
C SER A 667 4.68 25.62 10.24
N LEU A 668 3.84 24.60 10.04
CA LEU A 668 2.67 24.62 9.15
C LEU A 668 1.54 25.52 9.68
N LEU A 669 1.64 26.02 10.91
CA LEU A 669 0.62 26.86 11.52
C LEU A 669 0.61 28.26 10.90
N SER A 670 -0.57 28.81 10.73
CA SER A 670 -0.82 30.21 10.39
C SER A 670 -0.63 31.10 11.63
N SER A 671 -0.45 32.40 11.44
CA SER A 671 -0.25 33.33 12.57
C SER A 671 -1.36 33.26 13.62
N PRO A 672 -2.67 33.24 13.27
CA PRO A 672 -3.72 33.06 14.28
C PRO A 672 -3.69 31.69 14.97
N ALA A 673 -3.39 30.61 14.24
CA ALA A 673 -3.30 29.26 14.83
C ALA A 673 -2.10 29.12 15.78
N ALA A 674 -0.97 29.75 15.48
CA ALA A 674 0.25 29.71 16.30
C ALA A 674 0.11 30.45 17.65
N LEU A 675 -0.94 31.26 17.84
CA LEU A 675 -1.30 31.84 19.14
C LEU A 675 -1.99 30.81 20.06
N LEU A 676 -2.63 29.80 19.48
CA LEU A 676 -3.46 28.82 20.18
C LEU A 676 -2.79 27.44 20.27
N ILE A 677 -1.94 27.09 19.31
CA ILE A 677 -1.36 25.76 19.15
C ILE A 677 0.16 25.86 19.16
N ASN A 678 0.81 25.04 19.99
CA ASN A 678 2.26 24.93 20.05
C ASN A 678 2.83 24.43 18.69
N PRO A 679 3.81 25.13 18.09
CA PRO A 679 4.36 24.77 16.79
C PRO A 679 5.25 23.51 16.77
N ALA A 680 5.70 22.99 17.93
CA ALA A 680 6.74 21.95 18.02
C ALA A 680 6.46 20.67 17.20
N ASN A 681 5.19 20.26 17.06
CA ASN A 681 4.80 19.05 16.34
C ASN A 681 4.04 19.36 15.02
N ALA A 682 4.12 20.60 14.52
CA ALA A 682 3.37 21.05 13.34
C ALA A 682 4.26 21.15 12.09
N TYR A 683 5.05 20.12 11.80
CA TYR A 683 5.99 20.03 10.67
C TYR A 683 5.66 18.85 9.76
N LEU A 684 6.21 18.83 8.54
CA LEU A 684 6.00 17.70 7.63
C LEU A 684 7.09 16.66 7.85
N SER A 685 6.72 15.45 8.22
CA SER A 685 7.63 14.31 8.31
C SER A 685 8.18 13.93 6.93
N ALA A 686 7.30 13.82 5.92
CA ALA A 686 7.72 13.61 4.53
C ALA A 686 6.81 14.31 3.52
N LEU A 687 7.38 14.60 2.34
CA LEU A 687 6.68 15.07 1.14
C LEU A 687 6.66 13.94 0.12
N ILE A 688 5.48 13.37 -0.09
CA ILE A 688 5.21 12.27 -1.01
C ILE A 688 4.98 12.82 -2.41
N LEU A 689 5.80 12.38 -3.36
CA LEU A 689 5.72 12.77 -4.78
C LEU A 689 5.73 11.53 -5.69
N PRO A 690 4.93 11.51 -6.77
CA PRO A 690 5.05 10.46 -7.78
C PRO A 690 6.45 10.43 -8.39
N SER A 691 6.99 9.24 -8.65
CA SER A 691 8.35 9.04 -9.17
C SER A 691 8.65 9.87 -10.41
N ALA A 692 7.67 10.01 -11.31
CA ALA A 692 7.82 10.78 -12.53
C ALA A 692 7.93 12.32 -12.34
N VAL A 693 7.62 12.86 -11.15
CA VAL A 693 7.82 14.29 -10.79
C VAL A 693 8.88 14.46 -9.70
N PHE A 694 9.50 13.40 -9.22
CA PHE A 694 10.56 13.50 -8.22
C PHE A 694 11.91 13.72 -8.92
N VAL A 695 12.59 14.80 -8.57
CA VAL A 695 13.96 15.08 -9.00
C VAL A 695 14.82 15.17 -7.74
N PRO A 696 15.66 14.16 -7.43
CA PRO A 696 16.40 14.10 -6.17
C PRO A 696 17.24 15.35 -5.89
N ASP A 697 18.03 15.80 -6.88
CA ASP A 697 18.89 16.99 -6.76
C ASP A 697 18.08 18.27 -6.52
N ALA A 698 16.92 18.40 -7.17
CA ALA A 698 16.04 19.54 -7.00
C ALA A 698 15.41 19.58 -5.60
N PHE A 699 15.03 18.40 -5.09
CA PHE A 699 14.47 18.25 -3.76
C PHE A 699 15.50 18.58 -2.68
N HIS A 700 16.67 17.94 -2.73
CA HIS A 700 17.77 18.17 -1.79
C HIS A 700 18.23 19.62 -1.79
N ARG A 701 18.43 20.21 -2.98
CA ARG A 701 18.77 21.63 -3.08
C ARG A 701 17.72 22.52 -2.44
N CYS A 702 16.44 22.27 -2.71
CA CYS A 702 15.34 23.11 -2.24
C CYS A 702 15.14 23.05 -0.72
N PHE A 703 15.14 21.84 -0.15
CA PHE A 703 14.72 21.58 1.23
C PHE A 703 15.89 21.31 2.20
N SER A 704 17.10 21.08 1.69
CA SER A 704 18.31 20.85 2.50
C SER A 704 19.38 21.91 2.23
N ASP A 705 20.00 21.92 1.04
CA ASP A 705 21.21 22.72 0.79
C ASP A 705 20.98 24.22 0.98
N ARG A 706 19.90 24.75 0.39
CA ARG A 706 19.50 26.16 0.55
C ARG A 706 19.16 26.52 2.00
N MET A 707 18.69 25.54 2.76
CA MET A 707 18.33 25.70 4.16
C MET A 707 19.53 25.40 5.08
N GLY A 708 20.71 25.11 4.53
CA GLY A 708 21.90 24.70 5.27
C GLY A 708 22.27 25.64 6.42
N ALA A 709 22.15 26.96 6.22
CA ALA A 709 22.44 27.97 7.23
C ALA A 709 21.55 27.88 8.48
N VAL A 710 20.35 27.29 8.36
CA VAL A 710 19.39 27.12 9.45
C VAL A 710 19.09 25.64 9.73
N SER A 711 19.83 24.72 9.13
CA SER A 711 19.51 23.27 9.12
C SER A 711 19.53 22.62 10.51
N SER A 712 20.38 23.11 11.41
CA SER A 712 20.47 22.66 12.81
C SER A 712 19.88 23.67 13.80
N ALA A 713 19.16 24.69 13.31
CA ALA A 713 18.69 25.78 14.14
C ALA A 713 17.44 25.38 14.94
N THR A 714 17.50 25.63 16.25
CA THR A 714 16.37 25.57 17.17
C THR A 714 16.17 26.96 17.77
N TRP A 715 14.93 27.42 17.85
CA TRP A 715 14.56 28.73 18.35
C TRP A 715 13.56 28.64 19.51
N PRO A 716 13.52 29.66 20.38
CA PRO A 716 12.52 29.74 21.45
C PRO A 716 11.08 29.64 20.92
N GLY A 717 10.16 29.13 21.74
CA GLY A 717 8.73 29.01 21.38
C GLY A 717 8.35 27.74 20.62
N GLY A 718 9.19 26.71 20.65
CA GLY A 718 8.93 25.42 19.98
C GLY A 718 9.22 25.45 18.47
N TYR A 719 9.97 26.44 17.99
CA TYR A 719 10.36 26.52 16.58
C TYR A 719 11.69 25.82 16.37
N HIS A 720 11.80 25.02 15.32
CA HIS A 720 13.07 24.47 14.85
C HIS A 720 12.97 24.27 13.36
N PHE A 721 14.13 24.11 12.71
CA PHE A 721 14.13 23.62 11.34
C PHE A 721 13.88 22.10 11.35
N TRP A 722 12.97 21.65 10.51
CA TRP A 722 12.69 20.23 10.31
C TRP A 722 12.92 19.86 8.85
N ALA A 723 13.98 19.11 8.57
CA ALA A 723 14.27 18.68 7.20
C ALA A 723 13.19 17.70 6.73
N VAL A 724 12.31 18.16 5.84
CA VAL A 724 11.27 17.31 5.24
C VAL A 724 11.92 16.20 4.41
N GLN A 725 11.54 14.96 4.68
CA GLN A 725 12.10 13.82 3.94
C GLN A 725 11.37 13.64 2.60
N PRO A 726 12.07 13.28 1.51
CA PRO A 726 11.42 12.85 0.29
C PRO A 726 10.83 11.45 0.50
N ALA A 727 9.66 11.20 -0.08
CA ALA A 727 9.11 9.86 -0.19
C ALA A 727 8.50 9.71 -1.59
N VAL A 728 8.83 8.62 -2.28
CA VAL A 728 8.48 8.46 -3.71
C VAL A 728 7.40 7.41 -3.85
N THR A 729 6.36 7.72 -4.63
CA THR A 729 5.28 6.76 -4.92
C THR A 729 5.23 6.41 -6.41
N SER A 730 4.88 5.16 -6.70
CA SER A 730 4.55 4.69 -8.05
C SER A 730 3.08 4.98 -8.43
N VAL A 731 2.25 5.38 -7.46
CA VAL A 731 0.82 5.63 -7.63
C VAL A 731 0.61 6.98 -8.31
N GLU A 732 0.12 6.94 -9.55
CA GLU A 732 -0.15 8.14 -10.35
C GLU A 732 -1.59 8.65 -10.19
N PHE A 733 -1.74 9.97 -10.11
CA PHE A 733 -3.07 10.59 -10.06
C PHE A 733 -3.69 10.68 -11.45
N THR A 734 -4.90 10.15 -11.62
CA THR A 734 -5.60 10.02 -12.91
C THR A 734 -5.98 11.34 -13.58
N PHE A 735 -5.93 12.46 -12.85
CA PHE A 735 -6.16 13.81 -13.39
C PHE A 735 -4.92 14.71 -13.32
N SER A 736 -3.74 14.12 -13.10
CA SER A 736 -2.44 14.80 -13.24
C SER A 736 -2.28 15.31 -14.67
N ARG A 737 -1.41 16.31 -14.86
CA ARG A 737 -1.20 16.87 -16.20
C ARG A 737 -0.73 15.81 -17.19
N ARG A 738 0.15 14.92 -16.75
CA ARG A 738 0.76 13.86 -17.57
C ARG A 738 -0.25 12.80 -17.98
N GLU A 739 -1.04 12.30 -17.03
CA GLU A 739 -1.98 11.22 -17.33
C GLU A 739 -3.13 11.71 -18.23
N VAL A 740 -3.54 12.96 -18.05
CA VAL A 740 -4.48 13.60 -18.97
C VAL A 740 -3.87 13.80 -20.35
N ALA A 741 -2.61 14.22 -20.44
CA ALA A 741 -1.90 14.36 -21.71
C ALA A 741 -1.82 13.05 -22.49
N ARG A 742 -1.48 11.96 -21.80
CA ARG A 742 -1.34 10.62 -22.34
C ARG A 742 -2.65 10.10 -22.95
N ARG A 743 -3.78 10.30 -22.26
CA ARG A 743 -5.09 9.80 -22.71
C ARG A 743 -5.79 10.70 -23.74
N SER A 744 -5.50 12.00 -23.78
CA SER A 744 -6.20 12.95 -24.68
C SER A 744 -5.42 13.33 -25.93
N GLY A 745 -4.25 12.73 -26.17
CA GLY A 745 -3.41 13.04 -27.33
C GLY A 745 -2.98 14.51 -27.38
N GLY A 746 -2.86 15.17 -26.22
CA GLY A 746 -2.48 16.59 -26.10
C GLY A 746 -3.63 17.59 -25.99
N ALA A 747 -4.88 17.19 -26.27
CA ALA A 747 -6.06 18.06 -26.12
C ALA A 747 -6.45 18.22 -24.63
N MET A 748 -5.74 19.07 -23.89
CA MET A 748 -5.94 19.24 -22.45
C MET A 748 -5.99 20.72 -22.02
N VAL A 749 -6.69 20.99 -20.91
CA VAL A 749 -6.81 22.33 -20.33
C VAL A 749 -6.76 22.29 -18.80
N PRO A 750 -6.12 23.26 -18.13
CA PRO A 750 -6.14 23.30 -16.68
C PRO A 750 -7.56 23.59 -16.17
N CYS A 751 -7.94 22.93 -15.07
CA CYS A 751 -9.16 23.26 -14.36
C CYS A 751 -9.02 24.65 -13.69
N ASN A 752 -10.00 25.52 -13.90
CA ASN A 752 -10.06 26.88 -13.34
C ASN A 752 -10.69 26.93 -11.94
N VAL A 753 -11.34 25.85 -11.51
CA VAL A 753 -11.91 25.69 -10.18
C VAL A 753 -10.91 24.94 -9.30
N SER A 754 -10.71 25.40 -8.07
CA SER A 754 -9.97 24.67 -7.03
C SER A 754 -10.94 24.31 -5.92
N ALA A 755 -11.13 23.04 -5.62
CA ALA A 755 -11.95 22.61 -4.52
C ALA A 755 -11.10 22.03 -3.39
N VAL A 756 -11.64 22.20 -2.20
CA VAL A 756 -11.04 21.87 -0.92
C VAL A 756 -12.01 20.99 -0.16
N TRP A 757 -11.47 19.95 0.46
CA TRP A 757 -12.13 19.07 1.42
C TRP A 757 -11.32 19.05 2.72
N GLY A 758 -11.98 18.95 3.87
CA GLY A 758 -11.35 18.73 5.17
C GLY A 758 -12.21 17.84 6.05
N ALA A 759 -11.55 17.03 6.89
CA ALA A 759 -12.19 15.95 7.65
C ALA A 759 -13.30 16.40 8.62
N GLN A 760 -13.31 17.67 9.03
CA GLN A 760 -14.37 18.27 9.86
C GLN A 760 -15.48 18.98 9.03
N GLY A 761 -15.83 18.41 7.88
CA GLY A 761 -16.96 18.89 7.06
C GLY A 761 -16.68 20.15 6.24
N LEU A 762 -15.41 20.57 6.12
CA LEU A 762 -15.03 21.67 5.22
C LEU A 762 -15.16 21.19 3.77
N GLU A 763 -16.02 21.82 2.99
CA GLU A 763 -16.17 21.52 1.56
C GLU A 763 -16.44 22.78 0.74
N GLU A 764 -15.47 23.22 -0.05
CA GLU A 764 -15.55 24.48 -0.79
C GLU A 764 -15.09 24.33 -2.23
N GLY A 765 -15.74 25.04 -3.15
CA GLY A 765 -15.26 25.23 -4.53
C GLY A 765 -14.86 26.69 -4.72
N LEU A 766 -13.66 26.92 -5.24
CA LEU A 766 -13.03 28.23 -5.35
C LEU A 766 -12.76 28.59 -6.80
N VAL A 767 -13.01 29.84 -7.15
CA VAL A 767 -12.65 30.43 -8.44
C VAL A 767 -11.97 31.76 -8.15
N ASN A 768 -10.77 32.00 -8.66
CA ASN A 768 -10.01 33.23 -8.41
C ASN A 768 -9.82 33.58 -6.92
N GLY A 769 -9.62 32.55 -6.07
CA GLY A 769 -9.36 32.73 -4.65
C GLY A 769 -10.57 33.11 -3.79
N ILE A 770 -11.79 32.98 -4.31
CA ILE A 770 -13.05 33.21 -3.59
C ILE A 770 -14.02 32.05 -3.79
N LEU A 771 -15.07 31.96 -2.99
CA LEU A 771 -16.13 30.97 -3.16
C LEU A 771 -16.80 31.09 -4.54
N GLN A 772 -16.90 29.96 -5.24
CA GLN A 772 -17.52 29.88 -6.55
C GLN A 772 -18.96 30.38 -6.52
N GLY A 773 -19.30 31.26 -7.48
CA GLY A 773 -20.64 31.84 -7.60
C GLY A 773 -20.94 32.97 -6.61
N LYS A 774 -19.93 33.46 -5.86
CA LYS A 774 -20.08 34.59 -4.93
C LYS A 774 -19.37 35.84 -5.45
N LYS A 775 -19.79 37.00 -4.93
CA LYS A 775 -19.18 38.30 -5.25
C LYS A 775 -17.77 38.36 -4.66
N ALA A 776 -16.81 38.75 -5.50
CA ALA A 776 -15.40 38.86 -5.12
C ALA A 776 -15.18 39.80 -3.93
N PHE A 777 -14.25 39.39 -3.06
CA PHE A 777 -13.75 40.15 -1.90
C PHE A 777 -14.80 40.63 -0.89
N THR A 778 -16.01 40.04 -0.93
CA THR A 778 -17.03 40.22 0.11
C THR A 778 -16.91 39.14 1.18
N GLU A 779 -17.36 39.42 2.41
CA GLU A 779 -17.34 38.42 3.50
C GLU A 779 -18.16 37.16 3.17
N ARG A 780 -19.28 37.32 2.45
CA ARG A 780 -20.12 36.20 1.98
C ARG A 780 -19.47 35.41 0.84
N GLY A 781 -18.48 35.99 0.16
CA GLY A 781 -17.69 35.34 -0.87
C GLY A 781 -16.34 34.81 -0.38
N ALA A 782 -15.98 35.10 0.87
CA ALA A 782 -14.74 34.63 1.47
C ALA A 782 -14.80 33.13 1.74
N SER A 783 -13.73 32.42 1.38
CA SER A 783 -13.51 31.03 1.78
C SER A 783 -13.27 30.95 3.29
N SER A 784 -13.68 29.84 3.92
CA SER A 784 -13.33 29.52 5.32
C SER A 784 -11.81 29.46 5.54
N LEU A 785 -11.04 29.30 4.46
CA LEU A 785 -9.57 29.31 4.45
C LEU A 785 -8.95 30.70 4.33
N SER A 786 -9.75 31.75 4.16
CA SER A 786 -9.27 33.13 4.04
C SER A 786 -8.65 33.64 5.34
N ARG A 787 -7.83 34.69 5.26
CA ARG A 787 -7.18 35.26 6.46
C ARG A 787 -8.21 35.76 7.45
N ARG A 788 -9.29 36.40 6.98
CA ARG A 788 -10.40 36.87 7.80
C ARG A 788 -11.08 35.71 8.53
N ARG A 789 -11.49 34.66 7.81
CA ARG A 789 -12.19 33.51 8.42
C ARG A 789 -11.34 32.73 9.40
N LEU A 790 -10.05 32.53 9.12
CA LEU A 790 -9.14 31.89 10.08
C LEU A 790 -8.89 32.76 11.32
N TRP A 791 -8.85 34.09 11.20
CA TRP A 791 -8.79 34.99 12.36
C TRP A 791 -10.08 34.92 13.18
N GLU A 792 -11.25 35.00 12.54
CA GLU A 792 -12.55 34.84 13.22
C GLU A 792 -12.65 33.51 13.97
N LEU A 793 -12.19 32.41 13.37
CA LEU A 793 -12.22 31.10 14.01
C LEU A 793 -11.26 31.03 15.21
N ALA A 794 -10.05 31.59 15.10
CA ALA A 794 -9.12 31.66 16.23
C ALA A 794 -9.66 32.55 17.37
N ALA A 795 -10.31 33.66 17.02
CA ALA A 795 -11.02 34.53 17.96
C ALA A 795 -12.13 33.77 18.71
N ASP A 796 -12.91 32.97 17.99
CA ASP A 796 -13.97 32.13 18.58
C ASP A 796 -13.40 31.10 19.56
N VAL A 797 -12.28 30.46 19.23
CA VAL A 797 -11.60 29.55 20.17
C VAL A 797 -11.14 30.31 21.41
N ALA A 798 -10.46 31.44 21.24
CA ALA A 798 -9.95 32.23 22.36
C ALA A 798 -11.03 32.74 23.32
N GLY A 799 -12.24 33.01 22.81
CA GLY A 799 -13.42 33.35 23.61
C GLY A 799 -13.89 32.20 24.51
N LEU A 800 -13.64 30.94 24.15
CA LEU A 800 -14.05 29.76 24.91
C LEU A 800 -13.04 29.35 25.99
N LEU A 801 -11.84 29.93 26.02
CA LEU A 801 -10.73 29.52 26.89
C LEU A 801 -10.76 30.10 28.32
N GLY A 802 -11.77 30.89 28.70
CA GLY A 802 -11.84 31.51 30.03
C GLY A 802 -10.62 32.37 30.35
N GLU A 803 -10.09 32.30 31.57
CA GLU A 803 -8.93 33.09 32.01
C GLU A 803 -7.63 32.74 31.26
N GLU A 804 -7.43 31.48 30.87
CA GLU A 804 -6.23 31.05 30.14
C GLU A 804 -6.13 31.70 28.74
N GLY A 805 -7.26 32.11 28.18
CA GLY A 805 -7.35 32.78 26.89
C GLY A 805 -7.06 34.29 26.90
N GLU A 806 -6.87 34.94 28.05
CA GLU A 806 -6.90 36.42 28.13
C GLU A 806 -5.79 37.08 27.30
N LYS A 807 -4.56 36.60 27.42
CA LYS A 807 -3.42 37.10 26.62
C LYS A 807 -3.61 36.85 25.12
N ILE A 808 -4.27 35.74 24.76
CA ILE A 808 -4.57 35.38 23.37
C ILE A 808 -5.64 36.30 22.81
N ARG A 809 -6.71 36.56 23.57
CA ARG A 809 -7.78 37.50 23.20
C ARG A 809 -7.23 38.90 22.99
N GLN A 810 -6.37 39.39 23.89
CA GLN A 810 -5.69 40.68 23.73
C GLN A 810 -4.89 40.74 22.42
N ALA A 811 -4.12 39.69 22.10
CA ALA A 811 -3.36 39.63 20.86
C ALA A 811 -4.22 39.53 19.59
N LEU A 812 -5.40 38.90 19.68
CA LEU A 812 -6.37 38.79 18.59
C LEU A 812 -7.29 40.01 18.46
N ALA A 813 -7.36 40.86 19.49
CA ALA A 813 -8.12 42.11 19.53
C ALA A 813 -7.34 43.33 19.02
N GLU A 814 -6.11 43.10 18.51
CA GLU A 814 -5.28 44.13 17.90
C GLU A 814 -5.97 44.85 16.74
N ALA A 815 -5.54 46.09 16.49
CA ALA A 815 -6.22 47.03 15.58
C ALA A 815 -6.23 46.63 14.10
N SER A 816 -5.47 45.61 13.69
CA SER A 816 -5.46 45.06 12.33
C SER A 816 -4.83 43.66 12.28
N TYR A 817 -5.06 42.91 11.20
CA TYR A 817 -4.40 41.63 10.99
C TYR A 817 -2.86 41.73 10.98
N GLY A 818 -2.32 42.85 10.51
CA GLY A 818 -0.92 43.20 10.55
C GLY A 818 -0.41 43.41 11.97
N ALA A 819 -1.20 44.08 12.82
CA ALA A 819 -0.89 44.27 14.24
C ALA A 819 -0.86 42.94 15.00
N ILE A 820 -1.77 42.00 14.73
CA ILE A 820 -1.70 40.64 15.30
C ILE A 820 -0.37 39.98 14.97
N LYS A 821 0.04 40.01 13.69
CA LYS A 821 1.33 39.47 13.26
C LYS A 821 2.52 40.18 13.90
N GLY A 822 2.36 41.46 14.25
CA GLY A 822 3.34 42.27 14.96
C GLY A 822 3.35 42.08 16.47
N SER A 823 2.32 41.46 17.05
CA SER A 823 2.14 41.32 18.49
C SER A 823 3.29 40.59 19.17
N ARG A 824 3.49 40.89 20.46
CA ARG A 824 4.54 40.28 21.30
C ARG A 824 4.48 38.74 21.34
N PRO A 825 3.29 38.11 21.46
CA PRO A 825 3.12 36.66 21.32
C PRO A 825 3.74 36.01 20.08
N LEU A 826 3.79 36.71 18.95
CA LEU A 826 4.34 36.20 17.70
C LEU A 826 5.76 36.71 17.40
N ALA A 827 6.44 37.30 18.39
CA ALA A 827 7.80 37.82 18.23
C ALA A 827 8.78 36.71 17.77
N GLN A 828 8.82 35.58 18.49
CA GLN A 828 9.68 34.44 18.15
C GLN A 828 9.44 33.95 16.72
N ARG A 829 8.16 33.80 16.32
CA ARG A 829 7.79 33.39 14.95
C ARG A 829 8.31 34.38 13.90
N ARG A 830 8.22 35.69 14.20
CA ARG A 830 8.72 36.75 13.31
C ARG A 830 10.25 36.70 13.21
N ASP A 831 10.94 36.47 14.31
CA ASP A 831 12.40 36.43 14.35
C ASP A 831 12.92 35.24 13.54
N VAL A 832 12.36 34.04 13.72
CA VAL A 832 12.63 32.86 12.88
C VAL A 832 12.43 33.17 11.40
N LYS A 833 11.31 33.81 11.06
CA LYS A 833 10.98 34.18 9.68
C LYS A 833 11.95 35.22 9.11
N GLY A 834 12.49 36.11 9.94
CA GLY A 834 13.53 37.08 9.58
C GLY A 834 14.86 36.37 9.28
N LEU A 835 15.34 35.54 10.20
CA LEU A 835 16.56 34.75 10.04
C LEU A 835 16.52 33.87 8.79
N VAL A 836 15.46 33.09 8.60
CA VAL A 836 15.31 32.24 7.41
C VAL A 836 15.30 33.06 6.11
N ARG A 837 14.75 34.28 6.14
CA ARG A 837 14.73 35.18 4.97
C ARG A 837 16.12 35.72 4.65
N GLU A 838 16.91 36.04 5.66
CA GLU A 838 18.23 36.65 5.52
C GLU A 838 19.31 35.59 5.20
N ASP A 839 19.23 34.44 5.86
CA ASP A 839 20.31 33.45 5.84
C ASP A 839 20.10 32.34 4.80
N ALA A 840 18.86 31.92 4.55
CA ALA A 840 18.53 30.78 3.67
C ALA A 840 17.79 31.19 2.39
N LEU A 841 16.71 31.97 2.50
CA LEU A 841 15.83 32.36 1.39
C LEU A 841 16.12 33.79 0.90
N LYS A 842 17.38 34.04 0.54
CA LYS A 842 17.86 35.34 0.03
C LYS A 842 17.08 35.77 -1.22
N GLY A 843 16.84 37.08 -1.35
CA GLY A 843 16.02 37.64 -2.43
C GLY A 843 14.50 37.54 -2.22
N TRP A 844 14.04 36.98 -1.09
CA TRP A 844 12.60 36.93 -0.79
C TRP A 844 12.02 38.33 -0.52
N VAL A 845 11.11 38.77 -1.39
CA VAL A 845 10.28 39.98 -1.22
C VAL A 845 8.96 39.63 -0.52
N ARG A 846 8.65 40.34 0.58
CA ARG A 846 7.40 40.14 1.33
C ARG A 846 6.21 40.67 0.51
N ASN A 847 5.16 39.86 0.40
CA ASN A 847 3.87 40.31 -0.13
C ASN A 847 3.18 41.23 0.90
N VAL A 848 2.80 42.45 0.47
CA VAL A 848 2.18 43.51 1.30
C VAL A 848 0.85 43.97 0.71
N GLY A 849 0.05 44.70 1.49
CA GLY A 849 -1.19 45.34 1.00
C GLY A 849 -2.50 44.62 1.29
N ASP A 850 -2.50 43.60 2.16
CA ASP A 850 -3.73 42.95 2.67
C ASP A 850 -3.54 42.49 4.13
N ASP A 851 -2.91 43.36 4.93
CA ASP A 851 -2.69 43.15 6.37
C ASP A 851 -3.47 44.20 7.21
N ASP A 852 -3.99 45.30 6.63
CA ASP A 852 -4.59 46.42 7.38
C ASP A 852 -6.08 46.24 7.73
N PHE A 853 -6.67 45.09 7.42
CA PHE A 853 -8.10 44.84 7.64
C PHE A 853 -8.40 44.47 9.10
N VAL A 854 -9.66 44.70 9.50
CA VAL A 854 -10.22 44.40 10.82
C VAL A 854 -11.40 43.43 10.72
N ILE A 855 -11.69 42.72 11.83
CA ILE A 855 -12.91 41.93 12.02
C ILE A 855 -13.87 42.68 12.94
N THR A 856 -15.17 42.61 12.64
CA THR A 856 -16.22 43.40 13.30
C THR A 856 -16.72 42.79 14.62
N ARG A 857 -16.08 41.72 15.13
CA ARG A 857 -16.51 41.03 16.35
C ARG A 857 -15.85 41.66 17.57
N ASN A 858 -16.66 42.17 18.50
CA ASN A 858 -16.20 42.62 19.81
C ASN A 858 -15.64 41.40 20.58
N LEU A 859 -14.34 41.38 20.81
CA LEU A 859 -13.62 40.38 21.63
C LEU A 859 -13.66 40.72 23.13
N HIS A 860 -14.44 41.73 23.53
CA HIS A 860 -14.50 42.30 24.88
C HIS A 860 -15.73 41.87 25.71
N THR A 861 -16.41 40.79 25.35
CA THR A 861 -17.51 40.22 26.14
C THR A 861 -17.22 38.80 26.55
#